data_AF-A0A8C6LME9-F1
#
_entry.id   AF-A0A8C6LME9-F1
#
_cell.length_a   1.000
_cell.length_b   1.000
_cell.length_c   1.000
_cell.angle_alpha   90.00
_cell.angle_beta   90.00
_cell.angle_gamma   90.00
#
_symmetry.space_group_name_H-M   'P 1'
#
loop_
_entity.id
_entity.type
_entity.pdbx_description
1 polymer ?
#
loop_
_entity_poly.entity_id
_entity_poly.type
_entity_poly.pdbx_seq_one_letter_code
_entity_poly.pdbx_strand_id
1 'polypeptide(L)'
;MCCSLQGKFIKLNFDVTGFLVGANIDTYLLEKSRCIRQANTERAFHIFYYMVAGAKDKMREELLLEDFSSYRFLIAGHVEIPGQEDDELFDETLEAMEIMGFTEEERLGMLKVVSTVLQLGNIKFEKERNSEQATMPDNTAAQKVCHLQGINVTDFTRAILTPRIKVGREVVQKAQTKQQADFAVEALAKAMYERLFRWILARVNKTLDKSKRQSSSFLGILDIAGFEIFEDNSFEQLCINYTNERLQQLFNHTMFILEQEEYKREGIEWNFIDFGLDLQPCIELIERPNNPPGILALLDEECWFPKATDQSFVDKLLNTHTGHVKFSKPKQHKDKLMFTVLHYAGKVDYNAASWLTKNMDPLNDNVTALLNNSSSTFIQDLWKDVDRVVGLDTITKMSESSAPSSTKSKKGMFRTVGQLYKESLGKLMTTLHNTQPNFVRCIIPNHEKRAGKMDAHLVLEQLRCNGVLEGIRICRQGFPNRIVFQEFRQRYEILAANAIPKGFMDGKQACGLMVKHLDLDPNLYRIGQSKMFFRTGVLAQLEEERDLKLTVVIIAFQAQARGFLSRKAFSKRQQQLTAMKVIQRNCACYLKLRNWQWWRLFTKVKPLLQVTRQEEEMGQKEEELKAVKEVAAKAEAELKEISQKHSQLIEERTQLELKLQAETEMYAEAEEMRVRLEAKKQELEEVLHEMEARLEEEEDRSISLQQEKKDMEQQLQMLEAHLIEEEDARQKLQLEKSAVEGKVKKMEEDLMLMDDQNNKLQKERKLLEERLADMTSNLAEEEEKSKNLTKLKTKHESMISELEVRFKKEEKARQDVEKAKKKVDAELNELQEQYADLQAQLAELRAQLAAKEEELQATQARLEEESIQRGAAVKRVRELEVLLSELQEDLEAEKAARGKVEAARRDLGEELNALRTELEDSLDTTAAQQELRAKREQEVFMLKKAIEEEGRNHEAQIQDLRQKHSQAVEELTEQLEQAKRVRVNLEKAKQALEKESADLSAELRSVANAKQDVEHKKKKVEAQLNDINSRFSESERQRNELGERVSKMTMELDNVAGILNEVEGKNIKLGKDVSSLSSQLQDAQVKVPPWF
;
A
#
# COMPACT_ATOMS: atom_id res chain seq x y z
N MET A 1 22.35 -37.34 -8.69
CA MET A 1 21.21 -36.98 -7.81
C MET A 1 20.27 -36.19 -8.70
N CYS A 2 19.06 -36.67 -8.99
CA CYS A 2 18.05 -35.86 -9.67
C CYS A 2 17.30 -35.06 -8.60
N CYS A 3 17.90 -33.98 -8.09
CA CYS A 3 17.13 -33.02 -7.32
C CYS A 3 16.16 -32.33 -8.28
N SER A 4 14.86 -32.30 -7.95
CA SER A 4 13.91 -31.48 -8.72
C SER A 4 14.22 -30.01 -8.41
N LEU A 5 14.92 -29.34 -9.33
CA LEU A 5 15.29 -27.92 -9.25
C LEU A 5 14.10 -26.96 -9.46
N GLN A 6 12.88 -27.51 -9.33
CA GLN A 6 11.62 -26.80 -9.49
C GLN A 6 10.51 -27.41 -8.64
N GLY A 7 9.57 -26.55 -8.22
CA GLY A 7 8.25 -26.96 -7.77
C GLY A 7 7.26 -27.03 -8.94
N LYS A 8 6.38 -28.02 -8.95
CA LYS A 8 5.32 -28.16 -9.95
C LYS A 8 4.02 -28.61 -9.30
N PHE A 9 2.90 -28.07 -9.78
CA PHE A 9 1.56 -28.51 -9.42
C PHE A 9 0.87 -29.03 -10.67
N ILE A 10 0.63 -30.34 -10.70
CA ILE A 10 0.01 -31.02 -11.84
C ILE A 10 -1.49 -31.17 -11.53
N LYS A 11 -2.33 -30.49 -12.30
CA LYS A 11 -3.80 -30.65 -12.28
C LYS A 11 -4.20 -31.66 -13.33
N LEU A 12 -4.71 -32.81 -12.92
CA LEU A 12 -5.29 -33.83 -13.79
C LEU A 12 -6.81 -33.63 -13.84
N ASN A 13 -7.38 -33.39 -15.02
CA ASN A 13 -8.80 -33.09 -15.20
C ASN A 13 -9.58 -34.35 -15.57
N PHE A 14 -10.74 -34.56 -14.95
CA PHE A 14 -11.61 -35.73 -15.16
C PHE A 14 -13.02 -35.34 -15.62
N ASP A 15 -13.58 -36.15 -16.52
CA ASP A 15 -15.00 -36.05 -16.89
C ASP A 15 -15.92 -36.65 -15.80
N VAL A 16 -17.23 -36.50 -16.01
CA VAL A 16 -18.27 -36.99 -15.08
C VAL A 16 -18.23 -38.53 -14.91
N THR A 17 -17.62 -39.25 -15.87
CA THR A 17 -17.43 -40.70 -15.81
C THR A 17 -16.14 -41.13 -15.10
N GLY A 18 -15.30 -40.18 -14.69
CA GLY A 18 -14.05 -40.43 -14.00
C GLY A 18 -12.86 -40.75 -14.93
N PHE A 19 -12.97 -40.49 -16.24
CA PHE A 19 -11.84 -40.65 -17.16
C PHE A 19 -11.03 -39.36 -17.27
N LEU A 20 -9.71 -39.53 -17.41
CA LEU A 20 -8.78 -38.43 -17.63
C LEU A 20 -9.07 -37.76 -18.99
N VAL A 21 -9.35 -36.46 -18.97
CA VAL A 21 -9.63 -35.66 -20.17
C VAL A 21 -8.54 -34.66 -20.50
N GLY A 22 -7.74 -34.24 -19.53
CA GLY A 22 -6.67 -33.29 -19.77
C GLY A 22 -5.77 -33.11 -18.56
N ALA A 23 -4.71 -32.34 -18.73
CA ALA A 23 -3.82 -31.98 -17.63
C ALA A 23 -3.28 -30.57 -17.81
N ASN A 24 -3.02 -29.88 -16.70
CA ASN A 24 -2.36 -28.58 -16.67
C ASN A 24 -1.27 -28.60 -15.60
N ILE A 25 -0.08 -28.13 -15.93
CA ILE A 25 1.08 -28.11 -15.05
C ILE A 25 1.43 -26.64 -14.77
N ASP A 26 1.28 -26.25 -13.51
CA ASP A 26 1.75 -24.96 -13.01
C ASP A 26 3.16 -25.16 -12.42
N THR A 27 4.11 -24.28 -12.73
CA THR A 27 5.46 -24.34 -12.15
C THR A 27 5.67 -23.21 -11.16
N TYR A 28 6.31 -23.58 -10.05
CA TYR A 28 6.66 -22.72 -8.94
C TYR A 28 8.15 -22.83 -8.75
N LEU A 29 8.85 -21.69 -8.70
CA LEU A 29 10.27 -21.62 -8.36
C LEU A 29 11.19 -22.44 -9.27
N LEU A 30 11.78 -21.82 -10.29
CA LEU A 30 12.88 -22.42 -11.03
C LEU A 30 14.21 -21.90 -10.45
N GLU A 31 15.09 -22.81 -10.01
CA GLU A 31 16.42 -22.44 -9.49
C GLU A 31 17.40 -22.06 -10.62
N LYS A 32 17.11 -20.92 -11.27
CA LYS A 32 17.85 -20.45 -12.45
C LYS A 32 19.33 -20.16 -12.18
N SER A 33 19.74 -19.90 -10.94
CA SER A 33 21.16 -19.73 -10.58
C SER A 33 21.99 -20.99 -10.84
N ARG A 34 21.37 -22.18 -10.84
CA ARG A 34 22.01 -23.46 -11.20
C ARG A 34 22.49 -23.51 -12.66
N CYS A 35 21.99 -22.63 -13.54
CA CYS A 35 22.49 -22.51 -14.92
C CYS A 35 23.91 -21.95 -15.01
N ILE A 36 24.32 -21.14 -14.03
CA ILE A 36 25.59 -20.39 -14.08
C ILE A 36 26.59 -20.86 -13.03
N ARG A 37 26.12 -21.36 -11.89
CA ARG A 37 26.95 -21.75 -10.75
C ARG A 37 26.41 -23.02 -10.11
N GLN A 38 27.30 -23.93 -9.73
CA GLN A 38 26.99 -25.18 -9.04
C GLN A 38 28.02 -25.39 -7.94
N ALA A 39 27.66 -26.10 -6.87
CA ALA A 39 28.66 -26.58 -5.91
C ALA A 39 29.55 -27.65 -6.57
N ASN A 40 30.76 -27.87 -6.03
CA ASN A 40 31.75 -28.78 -6.61
C ASN A 40 31.27 -30.24 -6.77
N THR A 41 30.20 -30.63 -6.07
CA THR A 41 29.62 -31.98 -6.11
C THR A 41 28.31 -32.07 -6.89
N GLU A 42 27.88 -30.97 -7.52
CA GLU A 42 26.57 -30.86 -8.17
C GLU A 42 26.69 -30.65 -9.69
N ARG A 43 25.62 -30.99 -10.40
CA ARG A 43 25.46 -30.75 -11.84
C ARG A 43 24.61 -29.50 -12.09
N ALA A 44 24.79 -28.92 -13.27
CA ALA A 44 23.80 -28.01 -13.86
C ALA A 44 22.54 -28.78 -14.30
N PHE A 45 21.59 -28.11 -14.95
CA PHE A 45 20.41 -28.78 -15.54
C PHE A 45 20.82 -29.89 -16.53
N HIS A 46 20.15 -31.05 -16.44
CA HIS A 46 20.56 -32.26 -17.18
C HIS A 46 20.66 -32.05 -18.70
N ILE A 47 19.75 -31.27 -19.28
CA ILE A 47 19.72 -31.00 -20.73
C ILE A 47 21.03 -30.42 -21.27
N PHE A 48 21.80 -29.68 -20.47
CA PHE A 48 23.11 -29.18 -20.88
C PHE A 48 24.08 -30.32 -21.16
N TYR A 49 24.05 -31.36 -20.33
CA TYR A 49 24.93 -32.49 -20.48
C TYR A 49 24.44 -33.47 -21.54
N TYR A 50 23.13 -33.72 -21.59
CA TYR A 50 22.51 -34.57 -22.60
C TYR A 50 22.83 -34.05 -24.00
N MET A 51 22.72 -32.73 -24.20
CA MET A 51 23.01 -32.11 -25.49
C MET A 51 24.49 -32.19 -25.86
N VAL A 52 25.42 -31.98 -24.92
CA VAL A 52 26.87 -32.05 -25.22
C VAL A 52 27.33 -33.50 -25.45
N ALA A 53 26.73 -34.48 -24.77
CA ALA A 53 27.03 -35.91 -24.95
C ALA A 53 26.38 -36.50 -26.21
N GLY A 54 25.07 -36.29 -26.40
CA GLY A 54 24.25 -36.97 -27.39
C GLY A 54 24.12 -36.27 -28.74
N ALA A 55 24.57 -35.01 -28.89
CA ALA A 55 24.49 -34.32 -30.18
C ALA A 55 25.45 -34.92 -31.21
N LYS A 56 24.88 -35.49 -32.29
CA LYS A 56 25.61 -36.06 -33.44
C LYS A 56 26.30 -34.98 -34.27
N ASP A 57 27.33 -35.34 -35.03
CA ASP A 57 28.26 -34.41 -35.73
C ASP A 57 27.57 -33.22 -36.44
N LYS A 58 26.53 -33.47 -37.24
CA LYS A 58 25.79 -32.41 -37.94
C LYS A 58 25.10 -31.42 -36.98
N MET A 59 24.47 -31.94 -35.93
CA MET A 59 23.79 -31.12 -34.92
C MET A 59 24.80 -30.40 -34.03
N ARG A 60 25.95 -31.04 -33.75
CA ARG A 60 27.06 -30.47 -33.00
C ARG A 60 27.63 -29.23 -33.70
N GLU A 61 27.82 -29.30 -35.01
CA GLU A 61 28.25 -28.15 -35.82
C GLU A 61 27.19 -27.05 -35.86
N GLU A 62 25.91 -27.40 -36.07
CA GLU A 62 24.82 -26.42 -36.14
C GLU A 62 24.58 -25.69 -34.81
N LEU A 63 24.76 -26.39 -33.68
CA LEU A 63 24.62 -25.83 -32.34
C LEU A 63 25.93 -25.22 -31.81
N LEU A 64 27.03 -25.30 -32.58
CA LEU A 64 28.36 -24.79 -32.21
C LEU A 64 28.89 -25.37 -30.89
N LEU A 65 28.68 -26.67 -30.67
CA LEU A 65 29.01 -27.33 -29.40
C LEU A 65 30.49 -27.71 -29.26
N GLU A 66 31.07 -27.36 -28.13
CA GLU A 66 32.44 -27.67 -27.72
C GLU A 66 32.45 -28.80 -26.66
N ASP A 67 33.63 -29.23 -26.21
CA ASP A 67 33.75 -30.23 -25.15
C ASP A 67 33.31 -29.65 -23.78
N PHE A 68 32.93 -30.54 -22.84
CA PHE A 68 32.42 -30.16 -21.51
C PHE A 68 33.31 -29.15 -20.76
N SER A 69 34.64 -29.31 -20.83
CA SER A 69 35.61 -28.46 -20.15
C SER A 69 35.73 -27.05 -20.74
N SER A 70 35.22 -26.84 -21.95
CA SER A 70 35.27 -25.54 -22.63
C SER A 70 34.21 -24.57 -22.13
N TYR A 71 33.20 -25.05 -21.40
CA TYR A 71 32.09 -24.23 -20.90
C TYR A 71 32.29 -23.78 -19.46
N ARG A 72 32.45 -22.48 -19.23
CA ARG A 72 32.64 -21.91 -17.87
C ARG A 72 31.46 -22.16 -16.94
N PHE A 73 30.23 -22.20 -17.46
CA PHE A 73 29.03 -22.48 -16.67
C PHE A 73 28.89 -23.94 -16.23
N LEU A 74 29.75 -24.84 -16.72
CA LEU A 74 29.87 -26.21 -16.23
C LEU A 74 31.09 -26.30 -15.29
N ILE A 75 30.97 -25.76 -14.07
CA ILE A 75 32.09 -25.56 -13.15
C ILE A 75 32.85 -26.86 -12.83
N ALA A 76 32.12 -27.95 -12.61
CA ALA A 76 32.69 -29.26 -12.30
C ALA A 76 33.02 -30.11 -13.55
N GLY A 77 32.90 -29.54 -14.76
CA GLY A 77 33.04 -30.29 -16.00
C GLY A 77 31.95 -31.35 -16.17
N HIS A 78 32.31 -32.50 -16.72
CA HIS A 78 31.41 -33.65 -16.85
C HIS A 78 31.35 -34.44 -15.55
N VAL A 79 30.19 -34.41 -14.88
CA VAL A 79 29.91 -35.19 -13.67
C VAL A 79 28.94 -36.29 -14.03
N GLU A 80 29.39 -37.54 -14.01
CA GLU A 80 28.56 -38.71 -14.35
C GLU A 80 27.54 -39.02 -13.24
N ILE A 81 26.35 -39.45 -13.66
CA ILE A 81 25.33 -39.98 -12.74
C ILE A 81 25.41 -41.51 -12.77
N PRO A 82 25.63 -42.19 -11.63
CA PRO A 82 25.69 -43.65 -11.60
C PRO A 82 24.40 -44.29 -12.15
N GLY A 83 24.54 -45.13 -13.17
CA GLY A 83 23.43 -45.87 -13.78
C GLY A 83 22.59 -45.09 -14.79
N GLN A 84 23.06 -43.93 -15.26
CA GLN A 84 22.42 -43.13 -16.31
C GLN A 84 23.46 -42.68 -17.34
N GLU A 85 23.20 -42.96 -18.61
CA GLU A 85 24.03 -42.53 -19.74
C GLU A 85 23.41 -41.27 -20.37
N ASP A 86 24.17 -40.17 -20.42
CA ASP A 86 23.66 -38.85 -20.83
C ASP A 86 23.27 -38.80 -22.33
N ASP A 87 23.91 -39.62 -23.15
CA ASP A 87 23.66 -39.75 -24.59
C ASP A 87 22.36 -40.50 -24.90
N GLU A 88 22.09 -41.62 -24.20
CA GLU A 88 20.79 -42.32 -24.31
C GLU A 88 19.63 -41.41 -23.85
N LEU A 89 19.83 -40.70 -22.74
CA LEU A 89 18.83 -39.78 -22.19
C LEU A 89 18.56 -38.58 -23.10
N PHE A 90 19.52 -38.18 -23.95
CA PHE A 90 19.28 -37.16 -24.98
C PHE A 90 18.31 -37.66 -26.05
N ASP A 91 18.53 -38.85 -26.58
CA ASP A 91 17.67 -39.47 -27.58
C ASP A 91 16.26 -39.72 -27.01
N GLU A 92 16.14 -40.21 -25.76
CA GLU A 92 14.84 -40.35 -25.07
C GLU A 92 14.11 -39.00 -24.90
N THR A 93 14.84 -37.93 -24.56
CA THR A 93 14.26 -36.60 -24.40
C THR A 93 13.74 -36.07 -25.75
N LEU A 94 14.46 -36.29 -26.85
CA LEU A 94 14.04 -35.90 -28.19
C LEU A 94 12.82 -36.68 -28.68
N GLU A 95 12.75 -37.99 -28.38
CA GLU A 95 11.57 -38.82 -28.64
C GLU A 95 10.36 -38.33 -27.84
N ALA A 96 10.54 -38.01 -26.56
CA ALA A 96 9.48 -37.45 -25.73
C ALA A 96 8.94 -36.12 -26.28
N MET A 97 9.81 -35.25 -26.81
CA MET A 97 9.39 -34.02 -27.49
C MET A 97 8.57 -34.34 -28.76
N GLU A 98 8.93 -35.38 -29.51
CA GLU A 98 8.16 -35.79 -30.69
C GLU A 98 6.76 -36.29 -30.32
N ILE A 99 6.66 -37.14 -29.29
CA ILE A 99 5.39 -37.65 -28.77
C ILE A 99 4.48 -36.50 -28.29
N MET A 100 5.06 -35.48 -27.65
CA MET A 100 4.35 -34.28 -27.21
C MET A 100 3.96 -33.33 -28.37
N GLY A 101 4.38 -33.65 -29.60
CA GLY A 101 4.03 -32.94 -30.82
C GLY A 101 4.79 -31.64 -31.02
N PHE A 102 6.04 -31.55 -30.55
CA PHE A 102 6.95 -30.47 -30.91
C PHE A 102 7.48 -30.67 -32.34
N THR A 103 7.49 -29.61 -33.15
CA THR A 103 8.01 -29.69 -34.52
C THR A 103 9.54 -29.75 -34.54
N GLU A 104 10.15 -30.18 -35.64
CA GLU A 104 11.62 -30.19 -35.78
C GLU A 104 12.23 -28.80 -35.58
N GLU A 105 11.57 -27.77 -36.12
CA GLU A 105 11.99 -26.37 -35.96
C GLU A 105 11.89 -25.90 -34.51
N GLU A 106 10.81 -26.26 -33.79
CA GLU A 106 10.66 -25.96 -32.36
C GLU A 106 11.77 -26.66 -31.54
N ARG A 107 12.02 -27.96 -31.78
CA ARG A 107 13.07 -28.73 -31.10
C ARG A 107 14.46 -28.10 -31.31
N LEU A 108 14.78 -27.76 -32.55
CA LEU A 108 16.05 -27.13 -32.89
C LEU A 108 16.17 -25.71 -32.30
N GLY A 109 15.09 -24.92 -32.31
CA GLY A 109 15.03 -23.61 -31.66
C GLY A 109 15.31 -23.69 -30.16
N MET A 110 14.72 -24.68 -29.48
CA MET A 110 14.96 -24.94 -28.06
C MET A 110 16.44 -25.28 -27.80
N LEU A 111 17.02 -26.20 -28.57
CA LEU A 111 18.43 -26.58 -28.44
C LEU A 111 19.39 -25.41 -28.74
N LYS A 112 19.06 -24.55 -29.71
CA LYS A 112 19.83 -23.32 -29.99
C LYS A 112 19.86 -22.38 -28.77
N VAL A 113 18.74 -22.22 -28.08
CA VAL A 113 18.70 -21.44 -26.82
C VAL A 113 19.55 -22.10 -25.73
N VAL A 114 19.45 -23.42 -25.54
CA VAL A 114 20.27 -24.15 -24.54
C VAL A 114 21.77 -24.01 -24.84
N SER A 115 22.19 -24.16 -26.09
CA SER A 115 23.59 -23.94 -26.51
C SER A 115 24.04 -22.49 -26.27
N THR A 116 23.16 -21.52 -26.54
CA THR A 116 23.46 -20.11 -26.30
C THR A 116 23.69 -19.81 -24.83
N VAL A 117 22.92 -20.43 -23.92
CA VAL A 117 23.14 -20.28 -22.46
C VAL A 117 24.55 -20.73 -22.09
N LEU A 118 25.03 -21.86 -22.62
CA LEU A 118 26.40 -22.34 -22.38
C LEU A 118 27.45 -21.39 -22.97
N GLN A 119 27.24 -20.93 -24.21
CA GLN A 119 28.18 -20.07 -24.91
C GLN A 119 28.31 -18.66 -24.30
N LEU A 120 27.24 -18.14 -23.68
CA LEU A 120 27.30 -16.88 -22.92
C LEU A 120 28.34 -16.94 -21.79
N GLY A 121 28.49 -18.09 -21.13
CA GLY A 121 29.50 -18.27 -20.08
C GLY A 121 30.94 -18.15 -20.58
N ASN A 122 31.16 -18.33 -21.88
CA ASN A 122 32.49 -18.28 -22.50
C ASN A 122 32.90 -16.86 -22.91
N ILE A 123 32.00 -15.87 -22.81
CA ILE A 123 32.35 -14.46 -23.05
C ILE A 123 33.25 -13.98 -21.91
N LYS A 124 34.41 -13.42 -22.26
CA LYS A 124 35.39 -12.89 -21.30
C LYS A 124 35.50 -11.38 -21.44
N PHE A 125 35.33 -10.69 -20.32
CA PHE A 125 35.55 -9.26 -20.22
C PHE A 125 36.88 -8.96 -19.52
N GLU A 126 37.62 -8.00 -20.08
CA GLU A 126 38.82 -7.46 -19.47
C GLU A 126 38.59 -6.01 -19.04
N LYS A 127 39.32 -5.59 -17.99
CA LYS A 127 39.33 -4.19 -17.57
C LYS A 127 40.31 -3.43 -18.45
N GLU A 128 39.88 -2.31 -19.02
CA GLU A 128 40.76 -1.44 -19.79
C GLU A 128 41.87 -0.86 -18.91
N ARG A 129 43.09 -0.71 -19.43
CA ARG A 129 44.25 -0.27 -18.62
C ARG A 129 44.14 1.18 -18.12
N ASN A 130 43.42 2.03 -18.86
CA ASN A 130 43.35 3.48 -18.62
C ASN A 130 41.95 3.96 -18.16
N SER A 131 40.97 3.06 -18.04
CA SER A 131 39.61 3.37 -17.64
C SER A 131 39.01 2.20 -16.82
N GLU A 132 37.97 2.44 -16.02
CA GLU A 132 37.25 1.37 -15.32
C GLU A 132 36.28 0.59 -16.24
N GLN A 133 36.35 0.82 -17.56
CA GLN A 133 35.41 0.24 -18.53
C GLN A 133 35.77 -1.21 -18.89
N ALA A 134 34.73 -2.00 -19.16
CA ALA A 134 34.87 -3.34 -19.71
C ALA A 134 35.19 -3.28 -21.21
N THR A 135 36.12 -4.12 -21.64
CA THR A 135 36.33 -4.44 -23.06
C THR A 135 36.09 -5.92 -23.29
N MET A 136 35.77 -6.29 -24.54
CA MET A 136 35.62 -7.66 -25.00
C MET A 136 36.70 -7.94 -26.05
N PRO A 137 37.92 -8.36 -25.64
CA PRO A 137 39.05 -8.53 -26.57
C PRO A 137 38.84 -9.69 -27.55
N ASP A 138 38.21 -10.76 -27.07
CA ASP A 138 37.81 -11.91 -27.87
C ASP A 138 36.28 -11.91 -28.02
N ASN A 139 35.83 -11.67 -29.25
CA ASN A 139 34.40 -11.66 -29.59
C ASN A 139 33.93 -12.98 -30.20
N THR A 140 34.74 -14.03 -30.27
CA THR A 140 34.35 -15.32 -30.87
C THR A 140 33.13 -15.93 -30.17
N ALA A 141 33.12 -15.98 -28.84
CA ALA A 141 31.98 -16.47 -28.06
C ALA A 141 30.72 -15.62 -28.29
N ALA A 142 30.86 -14.30 -28.36
CA ALA A 142 29.74 -13.40 -28.66
C ALA A 142 29.22 -13.57 -30.10
N GLN A 143 30.09 -13.83 -31.08
CA GLN A 143 29.70 -14.14 -32.46
C GLN A 143 28.87 -15.43 -32.53
N LYS A 144 29.30 -16.48 -31.81
CA LYS A 144 28.54 -17.75 -31.72
C LYS A 144 27.15 -17.53 -31.10
N VAL A 145 27.07 -16.81 -29.97
CA VAL A 145 25.80 -16.43 -29.33
C VAL A 145 24.89 -15.69 -30.30
N CYS A 146 25.41 -14.67 -30.99
CA CYS A 146 24.64 -13.86 -31.90
C CYS A 146 24.16 -14.63 -33.14
N HIS A 147 24.97 -15.56 -33.64
CA HIS A 147 24.60 -16.44 -34.74
C HIS A 147 23.43 -17.36 -34.35
N LEU A 148 23.52 -18.03 -33.21
CA LEU A 148 22.47 -18.94 -32.70
C LEU A 148 21.15 -18.19 -32.43
N GLN A 149 21.24 -16.96 -31.94
CA GLN A 149 20.09 -16.13 -31.59
C GLN A 149 19.56 -15.27 -32.74
N GLY A 150 20.22 -15.22 -33.90
CA GLY A 150 19.80 -14.40 -35.04
C GLY A 150 19.88 -12.88 -34.78
N ILE A 151 20.87 -12.42 -34.01
CA ILE A 151 21.07 -11.00 -33.66
C ILE A 151 22.42 -10.47 -34.16
N ASN A 152 22.55 -9.13 -34.25
CA ASN A 152 23.78 -8.50 -34.71
C ASN A 152 24.85 -8.44 -33.60
N VAL A 153 26.07 -8.89 -33.89
CA VAL A 153 27.19 -8.92 -32.93
C VAL A 153 27.60 -7.53 -32.44
N THR A 154 27.60 -6.54 -33.33
CA THR A 154 28.02 -5.16 -32.97
C THR A 154 27.00 -4.50 -32.04
N ASP A 155 25.72 -4.71 -32.29
CA ASP A 155 24.65 -4.19 -31.44
C ASP A 155 24.57 -4.93 -30.11
N PHE A 156 24.78 -6.25 -30.11
CA PHE A 156 24.88 -7.04 -28.88
C PHE A 156 26.08 -6.59 -28.01
N THR A 157 27.25 -6.41 -28.62
CA THR A 157 28.46 -5.95 -27.92
C THR A 157 28.25 -4.55 -27.34
N ARG A 158 27.64 -3.64 -28.11
CA ARG A 158 27.29 -2.30 -27.63
C ARG A 158 26.26 -2.36 -26.50
N ALA A 159 25.24 -3.20 -26.62
CA ALA A 159 24.23 -3.36 -25.58
C ALA A 159 24.83 -3.84 -24.26
N ILE A 160 25.80 -4.76 -24.28
CA ILE A 160 26.44 -5.28 -23.06
C ILE A 160 27.47 -4.31 -22.48
N LEU A 161 28.33 -3.70 -23.30
CA LEU A 161 29.43 -2.85 -22.83
C LEU A 161 29.02 -1.39 -22.60
N THR A 162 28.19 -0.84 -23.49
CA THR A 162 27.77 0.57 -23.50
C THR A 162 26.26 0.72 -23.75
N PRO A 163 25.39 0.13 -22.89
CA PRO A 163 23.96 0.24 -23.02
C PRO A 163 23.50 1.70 -23.07
N ARG A 164 22.48 1.96 -23.90
CA ARG A 164 21.76 3.23 -23.91
C ARG A 164 20.72 3.18 -22.80
N ILE A 165 20.94 3.96 -21.77
CA ILE A 165 20.10 3.99 -20.58
C ILE A 165 19.26 5.26 -20.59
N LYS A 166 17.94 5.15 -20.42
CA LYS A 166 17.06 6.32 -20.32
C LYS A 166 17.05 6.86 -18.89
N VAL A 167 17.74 7.98 -18.66
CA VAL A 167 17.75 8.71 -17.39
C VAL A 167 16.76 9.87 -17.49
N GLY A 168 15.64 9.77 -16.79
CA GLY A 168 14.54 10.74 -16.91
C GLY A 168 13.92 10.76 -18.32
N ARG A 169 14.07 11.89 -19.02
CA ARG A 169 13.60 12.07 -20.42
C ARG A 169 14.71 11.87 -21.46
N GLU A 170 15.98 11.86 -21.05
CA GLU A 170 17.13 11.79 -21.94
C GLU A 170 17.70 10.36 -22.01
N VAL A 171 18.34 10.03 -23.13
CA VAL A 171 18.97 8.71 -23.33
C VAL A 171 20.48 8.90 -23.27
N VAL A 172 21.12 8.37 -22.24
CA VAL A 172 22.55 8.49 -21.98
C VAL A 172 23.23 7.16 -22.27
N GLN A 173 24.40 7.17 -22.91
CA GLN A 173 25.23 5.97 -23.04
C GLN A 173 26.11 5.82 -21.80
N LYS A 174 25.99 4.70 -21.10
CA LYS A 174 26.78 4.40 -19.91
C LYS A 174 27.70 3.23 -20.17
N ALA A 175 29.02 3.46 -20.10
CA ALA A 175 29.99 2.38 -20.14
C ALA A 175 29.91 1.54 -18.85
N GLN A 176 29.87 0.22 -19.01
CA GLN A 176 29.83 -0.74 -17.91
C GLN A 176 31.25 -1.09 -17.46
N THR A 177 31.39 -1.37 -16.17
CA THR A 177 32.60 -1.98 -15.60
C THR A 177 32.66 -3.46 -15.94
N LYS A 178 33.83 -4.09 -15.80
CA LYS A 178 33.99 -5.55 -16.01
C LYS A 178 32.95 -6.36 -15.24
N GLN A 179 32.77 -6.05 -13.94
CA GLN A 179 31.85 -6.77 -13.07
C GLN A 179 30.39 -6.61 -13.52
N GLN A 180 30.01 -5.42 -13.99
CA GLN A 180 28.66 -5.16 -14.51
C GLN A 180 28.41 -5.89 -15.83
N ALA A 181 29.41 -5.98 -16.71
CA ALA A 181 29.33 -6.73 -17.96
C ALA A 181 29.23 -8.25 -17.73
N ASP A 182 30.06 -8.80 -16.83
CA ASP A 182 29.98 -10.20 -16.37
C ASP A 182 28.57 -10.50 -15.82
N PHE A 183 28.06 -9.62 -14.93
CA PHE A 183 26.73 -9.76 -14.36
C PHE A 183 25.61 -9.70 -15.41
N ALA A 184 25.68 -8.78 -16.38
CA ALA A 184 24.68 -8.66 -17.43
C ALA A 184 24.58 -9.92 -18.29
N VAL A 185 25.72 -10.57 -18.58
CA VAL A 185 25.76 -11.85 -19.32
C VAL A 185 25.21 -13.00 -18.47
N GLU A 186 25.55 -13.07 -17.18
CA GLU A 186 24.99 -14.08 -16.26
C GLU A 186 23.47 -13.91 -16.10
N ALA A 187 22.98 -12.67 -15.96
CA ALA A 187 21.56 -12.35 -15.90
C ALA A 187 20.83 -12.75 -17.18
N LEU A 188 21.42 -12.46 -18.34
CA LEU A 188 20.86 -12.85 -19.64
C LEU A 188 20.76 -14.38 -19.78
N ALA A 189 21.79 -15.11 -19.37
CA ALA A 189 21.80 -16.57 -19.42
C ALA A 189 20.67 -17.19 -18.58
N LYS A 190 20.52 -16.71 -17.33
CA LYS A 190 19.41 -17.10 -16.44
C LYS A 190 18.04 -16.81 -17.06
N ALA A 191 17.86 -15.61 -17.62
CA ALA A 191 16.59 -15.18 -18.21
C ALA A 191 16.22 -15.95 -19.49
N MET A 192 17.18 -16.24 -20.36
CA MET A 192 16.95 -17.07 -21.55
C MET A 192 16.47 -18.47 -21.17
N TYR A 193 17.13 -19.10 -20.18
CA TYR A 193 16.74 -20.42 -19.73
C TYR A 193 15.36 -20.42 -19.06
N GLU A 194 15.09 -19.46 -18.18
CA GLU A 194 13.78 -19.32 -17.53
C GLU A 194 12.65 -19.13 -18.55
N ARG A 195 12.84 -18.25 -19.54
CA ARG A 195 11.84 -18.02 -20.61
C ARG A 195 11.64 -19.27 -21.45
N LEU A 196 12.71 -19.98 -21.80
CA LEU A 196 12.62 -21.24 -22.54
C LEU A 196 11.80 -22.26 -21.76
N PHE A 197 12.09 -22.41 -20.47
CA PHE A 197 11.37 -23.32 -19.59
C PHE A 197 9.86 -22.98 -19.50
N ARG A 198 9.51 -21.70 -19.31
CA ARG A 198 8.11 -21.25 -19.30
C ARG A 198 7.41 -21.47 -20.65
N TRP A 199 8.11 -21.26 -21.75
CA TRP A 199 7.59 -21.49 -23.09
C TRP A 199 7.29 -22.99 -23.33
N ILE A 200 8.22 -23.87 -22.96
CA ILE A 200 8.02 -25.33 -23.04
C ILE A 200 6.79 -25.74 -22.23
N LEU A 201 6.67 -25.24 -21.00
CA LEU A 201 5.53 -25.55 -20.14
C LEU A 201 4.19 -25.10 -20.75
N ALA A 202 4.13 -23.87 -21.27
CA ALA A 202 2.94 -23.36 -21.94
C ALA A 202 2.59 -24.20 -23.18
N ARG A 203 3.60 -24.63 -23.95
CA ARG A 203 3.43 -25.48 -25.12
C ARG A 203 2.95 -26.89 -24.77
N VAL A 204 3.47 -27.48 -23.68
CA VAL A 204 3.04 -28.76 -23.12
C VAL A 204 1.59 -28.68 -22.65
N ASN A 205 1.24 -27.67 -21.84
CA ASN A 205 -0.13 -27.48 -21.35
C ASN A 205 -1.12 -27.31 -22.50
N LYS A 206 -0.75 -26.58 -23.56
CA LYS A 206 -1.59 -26.45 -24.77
C LYS A 206 -1.81 -27.78 -25.49
N THR A 207 -0.87 -28.72 -25.42
CA THR A 207 -1.06 -30.08 -25.98
C THR A 207 -1.95 -30.93 -25.07
N LEU A 208 -1.76 -30.84 -23.75
CA LEU A 208 -2.48 -31.64 -22.75
C LEU A 208 -3.92 -31.19 -22.53
N ASP A 209 -4.26 -29.93 -22.84
CA ASP A 209 -5.60 -29.33 -22.64
C ASP A 209 -6.49 -29.38 -23.90
N LYS A 210 -6.21 -30.29 -24.86
CA LYS A 210 -6.93 -30.35 -26.15
C LYS A 210 -8.31 -31.00 -26.12
N SER A 211 -8.78 -31.51 -24.98
CA SER A 211 -10.05 -32.23 -24.94
C SER A 211 -11.25 -31.30 -25.00
N LYS A 212 -12.16 -31.58 -25.95
CA LYS A 212 -13.45 -30.89 -26.05
C LYS A 212 -14.45 -31.30 -24.96
N ARG A 213 -14.12 -32.28 -24.13
CA ARG A 213 -14.99 -32.74 -23.04
C ARG A 213 -14.84 -31.78 -21.87
N GLN A 214 -15.97 -31.31 -21.33
CA GLN A 214 -15.96 -30.47 -20.14
C GLN A 214 -15.39 -31.25 -18.94
N SER A 215 -14.38 -30.66 -18.31
CA SER A 215 -13.87 -31.11 -17.02
C SER A 215 -14.94 -30.85 -15.94
N SER A 216 -15.16 -31.84 -15.06
CA SER A 216 -16.07 -31.72 -13.92
C SER A 216 -15.35 -31.71 -12.58
N SER A 217 -14.15 -32.30 -12.52
CA SER A 217 -13.33 -32.42 -11.32
C SER A 217 -11.85 -32.47 -11.70
N PHE A 218 -10.98 -32.18 -10.74
CA PHE A 218 -9.54 -32.30 -10.94
C PHE A 218 -8.85 -32.93 -9.74
N LEU A 219 -7.72 -33.59 -9.98
CA LEU A 219 -6.77 -34.06 -8.97
C LEU A 219 -5.49 -33.25 -9.09
N GLY A 220 -5.14 -32.53 -8.04
CA GLY A 220 -3.91 -31.74 -7.95
C GLY A 220 -2.78 -32.52 -7.28
N ILE A 221 -1.65 -32.67 -7.96
CA ILE A 221 -0.43 -33.28 -7.44
C ILE A 221 0.60 -32.17 -7.25
N LEU A 222 0.92 -31.84 -6.01
CA LEU A 222 2.00 -30.91 -5.69
C LEU A 222 3.30 -31.69 -5.50
N ASP A 223 4.27 -31.43 -6.37
CA ASP A 223 5.62 -31.97 -6.29
C ASP A 223 6.58 -30.79 -6.15
N ILE A 224 7.09 -30.59 -4.94
CA ILE A 224 7.99 -29.50 -4.59
C ILE A 224 9.24 -30.05 -3.91
N ALA A 225 10.37 -29.36 -4.10
CA ALA A 225 11.59 -29.65 -3.37
C ALA A 225 11.33 -29.65 -1.86
N GLY A 226 11.89 -30.64 -1.17
CA GLY A 226 11.80 -30.74 0.28
C GLY A 226 12.56 -29.61 0.97
N PHE A 227 12.57 -29.64 2.30
CA PHE A 227 13.36 -28.69 3.08
C PHE A 227 14.86 -28.90 2.84
N GLU A 228 15.59 -27.83 2.48
CA GLU A 228 17.01 -27.90 2.12
C GLU A 228 17.87 -27.15 3.15
N ILE A 229 18.91 -27.84 3.65
CA ILE A 229 19.93 -27.25 4.53
C ILE A 229 21.30 -27.62 3.94
N PHE A 230 21.96 -26.64 3.36
CA PHE A 230 23.32 -26.75 2.82
C PHE A 230 24.33 -26.01 3.70
N GLU A 231 25.62 -26.14 3.36
CA GLU A 231 26.70 -25.39 4.01
C GLU A 231 26.60 -23.88 3.72
N ASP A 232 26.15 -23.49 2.51
CA ASP A 232 25.90 -22.09 2.10
C ASP A 232 24.45 -21.95 1.62
N ASN A 233 23.58 -21.37 2.45
CA ASN A 233 22.16 -21.18 2.14
C ASN A 233 21.90 -19.76 1.61
N SER A 234 21.43 -19.67 0.38
CA SER A 234 21.17 -18.40 -0.33
C SER A 234 19.68 -18.02 -0.28
N PHE A 235 19.33 -16.92 -0.96
CA PHE A 235 17.95 -16.43 -1.15
C PHE A 235 17.02 -17.49 -1.76
N GLU A 236 17.51 -18.30 -2.68
CA GLU A 236 16.76 -19.39 -3.30
C GLU A 236 16.33 -20.44 -2.26
N GLN A 237 17.26 -20.86 -1.38
CA GLN A 237 16.95 -21.77 -0.28
C GLN A 237 15.96 -21.16 0.72
N LEU A 238 16.05 -19.85 1.01
CA LEU A 238 15.05 -19.17 1.85
C LEU A 238 13.66 -19.30 1.23
N CYS A 239 13.52 -19.06 -0.08
CA CYS A 239 12.26 -19.21 -0.79
C CYS A 239 11.73 -20.67 -0.73
N ILE A 240 12.58 -21.66 -0.95
CA ILE A 240 12.22 -23.10 -0.86
C ILE A 240 11.72 -23.44 0.55
N ASN A 241 12.50 -23.07 1.56
CA ASN A 241 12.20 -23.38 2.96
C ASN A 241 10.96 -22.63 3.46
N TYR A 242 10.74 -21.39 3.00
CA TYR A 242 9.51 -20.64 3.26
C TYR A 242 8.26 -21.35 2.72
N THR A 243 8.31 -21.88 1.48
CA THR A 243 7.17 -22.66 0.97
C THR A 243 6.97 -23.96 1.74
N ASN A 244 8.03 -24.65 2.12
CA ASN A 244 7.92 -25.83 2.98
C ASN A 244 7.30 -25.49 4.34
N GLU A 245 7.63 -24.35 4.95
CA GLU A 245 7.02 -23.85 6.19
C GLU A 245 5.51 -23.62 6.00
N ARG A 246 5.10 -22.96 4.90
CA ARG A 246 3.69 -22.72 4.54
C ARG A 246 2.91 -24.02 4.30
N LEU A 247 3.50 -24.99 3.60
CA LEU A 247 2.89 -26.30 3.34
C LEU A 247 2.77 -27.15 4.61
N GLN A 248 3.77 -27.09 5.49
CA GLN A 248 3.70 -27.76 6.78
C GLN A 248 2.65 -27.11 7.69
N GLN A 249 2.49 -25.79 7.65
CA GLN A 249 1.39 -25.12 8.36
C GLN A 249 0.02 -25.52 7.81
N LEU A 250 -0.12 -25.68 6.49
CA LEU A 250 -1.35 -26.20 5.88
C LEU A 250 -1.64 -27.63 6.38
N PHE A 251 -0.63 -28.48 6.48
CA PHE A 251 -0.79 -29.80 7.10
C PHE A 251 -1.26 -29.68 8.55
N ASN A 252 -0.60 -28.83 9.36
CA ASN A 252 -0.95 -28.67 10.77
C ASN A 252 -2.39 -28.16 10.93
N HIS A 253 -2.77 -27.17 10.13
CA HIS A 253 -4.12 -26.61 10.13
C HIS A 253 -5.17 -27.65 9.71
N THR A 254 -4.96 -28.37 8.62
CA THR A 254 -5.94 -29.35 8.13
C THR A 254 -6.05 -30.58 9.03
N MET A 255 -4.92 -31.15 9.46
CA MET A 255 -4.91 -32.38 10.26
C MET A 255 -5.32 -32.16 11.70
N PHE A 256 -5.00 -31.00 12.30
CA PHE A 256 -5.22 -30.76 13.74
C PHE A 256 -6.35 -29.80 14.02
N ILE A 257 -6.42 -28.66 13.32
CA ILE A 257 -7.35 -27.59 13.65
C ILE A 257 -8.72 -27.87 12.99
N LEU A 258 -8.75 -28.03 11.66
CA LEU A 258 -10.00 -28.24 10.92
C LEU A 258 -10.72 -29.53 11.33
N GLU A 259 -9.97 -30.59 11.65
CA GLU A 259 -10.56 -31.85 12.11
C GLU A 259 -11.28 -31.67 13.46
N GLN A 260 -10.66 -30.97 14.42
CA GLN A 260 -11.26 -30.69 15.73
C GLN A 260 -12.39 -29.65 15.64
N GLU A 261 -12.29 -28.67 14.75
CA GLU A 261 -13.37 -27.72 14.47
C GLU A 261 -14.61 -28.41 13.91
N GLU A 262 -14.44 -29.40 13.03
CA GLU A 262 -15.55 -30.22 12.55
C GLU A 262 -16.20 -31.01 13.70
N TYR A 263 -15.40 -31.60 14.58
CA TYR A 263 -15.92 -32.30 15.77
C TYR A 263 -16.75 -31.38 16.67
N LYS A 264 -16.26 -30.16 16.90
CA LYS A 264 -16.97 -29.14 17.67
C LYS A 264 -18.27 -28.71 16.97
N ARG A 265 -18.24 -28.51 15.65
CA ARG A 265 -19.41 -28.14 14.83
C ARG A 265 -20.49 -29.22 14.85
N GLU A 266 -20.07 -30.48 14.80
CA GLU A 266 -20.96 -31.65 14.85
C GLU A 266 -21.36 -32.03 16.28
N GLY A 267 -20.88 -31.30 17.28
CA GLY A 267 -21.25 -31.48 18.69
C GLY A 267 -20.89 -32.86 19.24
N ILE A 268 -19.84 -33.51 18.71
CA ILE A 268 -19.39 -34.79 19.26
C ILE A 268 -18.62 -34.57 20.55
N GLU A 269 -18.67 -35.56 21.45
CA GLU A 269 -17.91 -35.54 22.69
C GLU A 269 -16.40 -35.63 22.38
N TRP A 270 -15.73 -34.48 22.41
CA TRP A 270 -14.31 -34.33 22.10
C TRP A 270 -13.68 -33.27 23.01
N ASN A 271 -12.54 -33.62 23.62
CA ASN A 271 -11.73 -32.67 24.36
C ASN A 271 -10.69 -32.07 23.42
N PHE A 272 -10.68 -30.75 23.28
CA PHE A 272 -9.71 -30.08 22.43
C PHE A 272 -8.28 -30.37 22.91
N ILE A 273 -7.43 -30.83 21.99
CA ILE A 273 -6.03 -31.12 22.25
C ILE A 273 -5.21 -30.09 21.48
N ASP A 274 -4.54 -29.20 22.21
CA ASP A 274 -3.55 -28.29 21.63
C ASP A 274 -2.19 -29.00 21.56
N PHE A 275 -1.64 -29.11 20.35
CA PHE A 275 -0.35 -29.72 20.09
C PHE A 275 0.79 -28.70 20.05
N GLY A 276 0.51 -27.39 20.09
CA GLY A 276 1.53 -26.33 20.11
C GLY A 276 2.42 -26.27 18.85
N LEU A 277 1.99 -26.88 17.75
CA LEU A 277 2.72 -26.95 16.48
C LEU A 277 2.37 -25.79 15.54
N ASP A 278 2.30 -24.56 16.06
CA ASP A 278 2.01 -23.39 15.23
C ASP A 278 3.29 -22.82 14.60
N LEU A 279 3.33 -22.82 13.26
CA LEU A 279 4.42 -22.28 12.47
C LEU A 279 4.16 -20.84 12.00
N GLN A 280 2.99 -20.27 12.31
CA GLN A 280 2.68 -18.88 11.93
C GLN A 280 3.73 -17.86 12.35
N PRO A 281 4.35 -17.93 13.55
CA PRO A 281 5.40 -16.99 13.91
C PRO A 281 6.61 -17.02 12.95
N CYS A 282 6.95 -18.18 12.38
CA CYS A 282 8.05 -18.28 11.41
C CYS A 282 7.62 -17.76 10.02
N ILE A 283 6.37 -18.02 9.62
CA ILE A 283 5.81 -17.54 8.36
C ILE A 283 5.71 -16.01 8.37
N GLU A 284 5.17 -15.44 9.45
CA GLU A 284 5.06 -13.99 9.62
C GLU A 284 6.43 -13.30 9.63
N LEU A 285 7.43 -13.91 10.28
CA LEU A 285 8.81 -13.39 10.24
C LEU A 285 9.32 -13.22 8.81
N ILE A 286 8.93 -14.11 7.88
CA ILE A 286 9.41 -14.06 6.49
C ILE A 286 8.53 -13.12 5.63
N GLU A 287 7.22 -13.19 5.79
CA GLU A 287 6.28 -12.66 4.80
C GLU A 287 5.54 -11.39 5.20
N ARG A 288 5.39 -11.13 6.51
CA ARG A 288 4.50 -10.07 7.02
C ARG A 288 4.87 -8.72 6.38
N PRO A 289 3.92 -8.03 5.73
CA PRO A 289 4.25 -6.81 5.01
C PRO A 289 4.56 -5.64 5.97
N ASN A 290 3.74 -5.44 7.00
CA ASN A 290 3.83 -4.29 7.90
C ASN A 290 3.79 -4.72 9.39
N ASN A 291 4.48 -3.96 10.24
CA ASN A 291 4.40 -3.95 11.71
C ASN A 291 4.53 -5.32 12.44
N PRO A 292 5.76 -5.78 12.72
CA PRO A 292 7.02 -5.41 12.06
C PRO A 292 7.11 -6.04 10.65
N PRO A 293 7.77 -5.37 9.68
CA PRO A 293 7.98 -5.94 8.35
C PRO A 293 8.84 -7.20 8.45
N GLY A 294 8.49 -8.23 7.69
CA GLY A 294 9.21 -9.50 7.61
C GLY A 294 10.44 -9.42 6.70
N ILE A 295 11.20 -10.52 6.64
CA ILE A 295 12.47 -10.63 5.91
C ILE A 295 12.30 -10.25 4.43
N LEU A 296 11.26 -10.72 3.75
CA LEU A 296 11.02 -10.39 2.34
C LEU A 296 10.64 -8.92 2.13
N ALA A 297 9.84 -8.35 3.05
CA ALA A 297 9.45 -6.94 2.97
C ALA A 297 10.65 -6.02 3.17
N LEU A 298 11.50 -6.30 4.16
CA LEU A 298 12.75 -5.57 4.39
C LEU A 298 13.72 -5.69 3.21
N LEU A 299 13.79 -6.87 2.59
CA LEU A 299 14.62 -7.08 1.40
C LEU A 299 14.09 -6.28 0.21
N ASP A 300 12.78 -6.27 0.01
CA ASP A 300 12.12 -5.50 -1.04
C ASP A 300 12.34 -4.00 -0.83
N GLU A 301 12.21 -3.47 0.39
CA GLU A 301 12.52 -2.08 0.70
C GLU A 301 13.97 -1.71 0.41
N GLU A 302 14.95 -2.51 0.88
CA GLU A 302 16.38 -2.23 0.67
C GLU A 302 16.76 -2.31 -0.81
N CYS A 303 16.05 -3.10 -1.63
CA CYS A 303 16.25 -3.11 -3.09
C CYS A 303 15.92 -1.75 -3.74
N TRP A 304 15.12 -0.90 -3.09
CA TRP A 304 14.71 0.41 -3.63
C TRP A 304 15.71 1.51 -3.27
N PHE A 305 16.57 1.31 -2.27
CA PHE A 305 17.52 2.32 -1.82
C PHE A 305 18.86 2.23 -2.58
N PRO A 306 19.27 3.27 -3.34
CA PRO A 306 20.46 3.20 -4.20
C PRO A 306 21.80 3.00 -3.47
N LYS A 307 21.85 3.34 -2.18
CA LYS A 307 23.03 3.18 -1.31
C LYS A 307 22.95 1.96 -0.40
N ALA A 308 21.86 1.18 -0.46
CA ALA A 308 21.74 -0.04 0.31
C ALA A 308 22.76 -1.08 -0.17
N THR A 309 23.26 -1.85 0.78
CA THR A 309 24.19 -2.96 0.55
C THR A 309 23.63 -4.18 1.25
N ASP A 310 24.07 -5.37 0.86
CA ASP A 310 23.66 -6.60 1.57
C ASP A 310 23.98 -6.51 3.07
N GLN A 311 24.99 -5.72 3.45
CA GLN A 311 25.33 -5.43 4.84
C GLN A 311 24.30 -4.54 5.53
N SER A 312 23.87 -3.45 4.90
CA SER A 312 22.81 -2.58 5.48
C SER A 312 21.51 -3.34 5.66
N PHE A 313 21.18 -4.24 4.72
CA PHE A 313 20.04 -5.14 4.83
C PHE A 313 20.14 -6.03 6.08
N VAL A 314 21.26 -6.72 6.30
CA VAL A 314 21.42 -7.60 7.48
C VAL A 314 21.41 -6.79 8.78
N ASP A 315 22.03 -5.62 8.81
CA ASP A 315 22.02 -4.76 10.00
C ASP A 315 20.59 -4.29 10.34
N LYS A 316 19.80 -3.91 9.33
CA LYS A 316 18.37 -3.57 9.48
C LYS A 316 17.56 -4.78 9.95
N LEU A 317 17.80 -5.96 9.37
CA LEU A 317 17.16 -7.22 9.76
C LEU A 317 17.39 -7.57 11.23
N LEU A 318 18.65 -7.46 11.68
CA LEU A 318 19.04 -7.69 13.06
C LEU A 318 18.33 -6.68 13.97
N ASN A 319 18.39 -5.39 13.67
CA ASN A 319 17.75 -4.35 14.49
C ASN A 319 16.24 -4.55 14.62
N THR A 320 15.54 -4.90 13.53
CA THR A 320 14.08 -5.10 13.52
C THR A 320 13.66 -6.37 14.26
N HIS A 321 14.42 -7.46 14.18
CA HIS A 321 14.00 -8.78 14.68
C HIS A 321 14.81 -9.31 15.87
N THR A 322 15.63 -8.50 16.55
CA THR A 322 16.49 -8.93 17.68
C THR A 322 15.74 -9.68 18.80
N GLY A 323 14.45 -9.39 19.02
CA GLY A 323 13.61 -10.04 20.04
C GLY A 323 12.70 -11.19 19.55
N HIS A 324 12.75 -11.55 18.27
CA HIS A 324 11.80 -12.51 17.69
C HIS A 324 12.17 -13.97 18.00
N VAL A 325 11.21 -14.76 18.50
CA VAL A 325 11.44 -16.15 18.96
C VAL A 325 11.95 -17.12 17.90
N LYS A 326 11.72 -16.82 16.61
CA LYS A 326 12.20 -17.63 15.47
C LYS A 326 13.43 -17.04 14.76
N PHE A 327 14.01 -15.97 15.27
CA PHE A 327 15.16 -15.29 14.68
C PHE A 327 16.36 -15.35 15.63
N SER A 328 17.56 -15.58 15.12
CA SER A 328 18.77 -15.60 15.93
C SER A 328 19.97 -15.04 15.17
N LYS A 329 20.99 -14.62 15.92
CA LYS A 329 22.32 -14.33 15.37
C LYS A 329 23.17 -15.61 15.36
N PRO A 330 23.99 -15.87 14.33
CA PRO A 330 24.94 -16.99 14.32
C PRO A 330 25.97 -16.86 15.45
N LYS A 331 26.29 -17.97 16.13
CA LYS A 331 27.21 -18.00 17.29
C LYS A 331 28.71 -18.08 16.89
N GLN A 332 29.03 -18.41 15.64
CA GLN A 332 30.41 -18.60 15.17
C GLN A 332 30.58 -17.99 13.77
N HIS A 333 31.69 -17.25 13.57
CA HIS A 333 32.20 -16.55 12.38
C HIS A 333 31.99 -15.03 12.25
N LYS A 334 33.03 -14.39 11.66
CA LYS A 334 33.32 -12.96 11.54
C LYS A 334 32.54 -12.24 10.43
N ASP A 335 31.75 -12.96 9.64
CA ASP A 335 31.05 -12.38 8.49
C ASP A 335 29.75 -11.73 8.93
N LYS A 336 29.71 -10.40 8.78
CA LYS A 336 28.60 -9.54 9.17
C LYS A 336 27.33 -9.71 8.31
N LEU A 337 27.33 -10.65 7.36
CA LEU A 337 26.29 -10.87 6.35
C LEU A 337 25.39 -12.09 6.62
N MET A 338 25.59 -12.82 7.72
CA MET A 338 24.81 -14.03 8.03
C MET A 338 23.75 -13.79 9.11
N PHE A 339 22.60 -14.43 8.95
CA PHE A 339 21.54 -14.46 9.95
C PHE A 339 20.90 -15.86 10.06
N THR A 340 20.24 -16.14 11.18
CA THR A 340 19.63 -17.45 11.43
C THR A 340 18.10 -17.33 11.48
N VAL A 341 17.41 -18.27 10.82
CA VAL A 341 15.97 -18.53 11.04
C VAL A 341 15.78 -19.91 11.66
N LEU A 342 14.90 -20.00 12.65
CA LEU A 342 14.51 -21.24 13.32
C LEU A 342 13.25 -21.80 12.66
N HIS A 343 13.45 -22.65 11.66
CA HIS A 343 12.37 -23.34 10.95
C HIS A 343 11.85 -24.55 11.73
N TYR A 344 10.73 -25.12 11.29
CA TYR A 344 10.22 -26.37 11.87
C TYR A 344 11.19 -27.55 11.74
N ALA A 345 11.96 -27.59 10.64
CA ALA A 345 12.91 -28.66 10.33
C ALA A 345 14.25 -28.52 11.07
N GLY A 346 14.59 -27.32 11.54
CA GLY A 346 15.85 -27.06 12.21
C GLY A 346 16.31 -25.61 12.08
N LYS A 347 17.48 -25.32 12.66
CA LYS A 347 18.16 -24.03 12.55
C LYS A 347 18.83 -23.93 11.18
N VAL A 348 18.56 -22.85 10.42
CA VAL A 348 19.22 -22.58 9.14
C VAL A 348 19.94 -21.24 9.20
N ASP A 349 21.23 -21.26 8.86
CA ASP A 349 22.07 -20.07 8.73
C ASP A 349 22.08 -19.65 7.25
N TYR A 350 21.58 -18.45 6.96
CA TYR A 350 21.48 -17.87 5.62
C TYR A 350 22.58 -16.83 5.41
N ASN A 351 23.17 -16.84 4.22
CA ASN A 351 24.18 -15.90 3.77
C ASN A 351 23.53 -14.86 2.86
N ALA A 352 23.40 -13.61 3.34
CA ALA A 352 22.73 -12.53 2.62
C ALA A 352 23.54 -11.95 1.45
N ALA A 353 24.73 -12.49 1.15
CA ALA A 353 25.56 -11.99 0.06
C ALA A 353 24.83 -12.03 -1.30
N SER A 354 24.83 -10.89 -1.98
CA SER A 354 24.16 -10.67 -3.27
C SER A 354 22.64 -10.88 -3.23
N TRP A 355 21.98 -10.74 -2.08
CA TRP A 355 20.52 -10.89 -2.00
C TRP A 355 19.79 -9.74 -2.70
N LEU A 356 20.25 -8.50 -2.53
CA LEU A 356 19.63 -7.36 -3.21
C LEU A 356 19.68 -7.53 -4.73
N THR A 357 20.81 -7.97 -5.27
CA THR A 357 20.96 -8.19 -6.71
C THR A 357 20.17 -9.40 -7.21
N LYS A 358 20.08 -10.49 -6.43
CA LYS A 358 19.26 -11.68 -6.75
C LYS A 358 17.76 -11.35 -6.73
N ASN A 359 17.31 -10.50 -5.80
CA ASN A 359 15.91 -10.12 -5.66
C ASN A 359 15.47 -9.10 -6.72
N MET A 360 16.38 -8.25 -7.20
CA MET A 360 16.14 -7.31 -8.30
C MET A 360 16.21 -7.95 -9.70
N ASP A 361 17.11 -8.94 -9.88
CA ASP A 361 17.42 -9.64 -11.15
C ASP A 361 17.40 -8.73 -12.41
N PRO A 362 18.17 -7.61 -12.41
CA PRO A 362 18.01 -6.60 -13.45
C PRO A 362 18.50 -7.08 -14.81
N LEU A 363 17.64 -6.93 -15.82
CA LEU A 363 17.95 -7.23 -17.21
C LEU A 363 18.25 -5.95 -17.99
N ASN A 364 19.11 -6.08 -18.99
CA ASN A 364 19.48 -4.98 -19.84
C ASN A 364 18.47 -4.81 -20.99
N ASP A 365 17.66 -3.74 -20.92
CA ASP A 365 16.60 -3.42 -21.89
C ASP A 365 17.06 -3.49 -23.35
N ASN A 366 18.27 -3.00 -23.61
CA ASN A 366 18.83 -2.95 -24.96
C ASN A 366 19.01 -4.35 -25.55
N VAL A 367 19.42 -5.32 -24.73
CA VAL A 367 19.62 -6.71 -25.16
C VAL A 367 18.27 -7.41 -25.36
N THR A 368 17.31 -7.19 -24.45
CA THR A 368 15.94 -7.69 -24.59
C THR A 368 15.25 -7.18 -25.86
N ALA A 369 15.38 -5.88 -26.15
CA ALA A 369 14.84 -5.29 -27.37
C ALA A 369 15.51 -5.85 -28.63
N LEU A 370 16.81 -6.15 -28.57
CA LEU A 370 17.53 -6.79 -29.67
C LEU A 370 17.02 -8.22 -29.91
N LEU A 371 16.79 -9.00 -28.85
CA LEU A 371 16.26 -10.36 -28.94
C LEU A 371 14.81 -10.40 -29.45
N ASN A 372 13.99 -9.43 -29.04
CA ASN A 372 12.63 -9.29 -29.56
C ASN A 372 12.59 -8.93 -31.06
N ASN A 373 13.65 -8.29 -31.57
CA ASN A 373 13.82 -7.97 -33.00
C ASN A 373 14.77 -8.96 -33.72
N SER A 374 15.00 -10.15 -33.14
CA SER A 374 15.82 -11.20 -33.75
C SER A 374 15.29 -11.62 -35.14
N SER A 375 16.15 -12.12 -36.02
CA SER A 375 15.72 -12.76 -37.28
C SER A 375 15.06 -14.13 -37.07
N SER A 376 15.22 -14.75 -35.90
CA SER A 376 14.62 -16.04 -35.55
C SER A 376 13.23 -15.84 -34.94
N THR A 377 12.19 -16.37 -35.62
CA THR A 377 10.79 -16.30 -35.16
C THR A 377 10.59 -16.95 -33.78
N PHE A 378 11.33 -18.02 -33.49
CA PHE A 378 11.30 -18.69 -32.19
C PHE A 378 11.80 -17.77 -31.06
N ILE A 379 12.89 -17.02 -31.30
CA ILE A 379 13.45 -16.07 -30.32
C ILE A 379 12.53 -14.87 -30.15
N GLN A 380 11.91 -14.37 -31.23
CA GLN A 380 10.90 -13.32 -31.14
C GLN A 380 9.73 -13.74 -30.25
N ASP A 381 9.18 -14.95 -30.43
CA ASP A 381 8.05 -15.44 -29.60
C ASP A 381 8.46 -15.61 -28.13
N LEU A 382 9.71 -16.03 -27.87
CA LEU A 382 10.28 -16.14 -26.52
C LEU A 382 10.39 -14.78 -25.80
N TRP A 383 10.61 -13.71 -26.57
CA TRP A 383 10.87 -12.37 -26.07
C TRP A 383 9.75 -11.35 -26.34
N LYS A 384 8.61 -11.76 -26.91
CA LYS A 384 7.48 -10.85 -27.27
C LYS A 384 6.96 -9.97 -26.13
N ASP A 385 6.99 -10.47 -24.90
CA ASP A 385 6.52 -9.77 -23.69
C ASP A 385 7.64 -8.91 -23.05
N VAL A 386 8.32 -8.07 -23.84
CA VAL A 386 9.41 -7.20 -23.34
C VAL A 386 8.90 -6.16 -22.34
N ASP A 387 7.65 -5.71 -22.48
CA ASP A 387 7.05 -4.65 -21.64
C ASP A 387 6.92 -5.01 -20.14
N ARG A 388 7.10 -6.29 -19.79
CA ARG A 388 7.13 -6.79 -18.40
C ARG A 388 8.54 -6.95 -17.82
N VAL A 389 9.58 -6.74 -18.61
CA VAL A 389 10.97 -6.88 -18.15
C VAL A 389 11.37 -5.62 -17.39
N VAL A 390 11.90 -5.83 -16.19
CA VAL A 390 12.48 -4.76 -15.38
C VAL A 390 13.79 -4.33 -16.02
N GLY A 391 13.76 -3.14 -16.59
CA GLY A 391 14.90 -2.53 -17.24
C GLY A 391 15.87 -1.83 -16.32
N LEU A 392 17.17 -1.91 -16.65
CA LEU A 392 18.25 -1.14 -16.02
C LEU A 392 17.94 0.38 -15.97
N ASP A 393 17.16 0.89 -16.94
CA ASP A 393 16.63 2.26 -17.02
C ASP A 393 15.79 2.68 -15.82
N THR A 394 15.19 1.72 -15.12
CA THR A 394 14.32 1.95 -13.96
C THR A 394 15.14 2.20 -12.70
N ILE A 395 16.29 1.53 -12.57
CA ILE A 395 17.20 1.62 -11.41
C ILE A 395 17.96 2.95 -11.42
N THR A 396 18.41 3.43 -12.59
CA THR A 396 19.11 4.72 -12.71
C THR A 396 18.23 5.94 -12.43
N LYS A 397 16.90 5.84 -12.58
CA LYS A 397 15.96 6.94 -12.25
C LYS A 397 15.85 7.20 -10.75
N MET A 398 16.29 6.28 -9.90
CA MET A 398 16.21 6.39 -8.44
C MET A 398 17.45 7.08 -7.82
N SER A 399 18.52 7.25 -8.59
CA SER A 399 19.77 7.84 -8.11
C SER A 399 19.71 9.37 -7.95
N GLU A 400 18.80 10.08 -8.62
CA GLU A 400 18.91 11.54 -8.77
C GLU A 400 17.59 12.36 -8.72
N SER A 401 16.43 11.80 -8.37
CA SER A 401 15.21 12.64 -8.33
C SER A 401 14.17 12.25 -7.28
N SER A 402 13.99 13.15 -6.32
CA SER A 402 12.95 13.23 -5.28
C SER A 402 11.68 13.94 -5.78
N ALA A 403 11.21 13.66 -7.00
CA ALA A 403 9.99 14.29 -7.53
C ALA A 403 9.13 13.33 -8.38
N PRO A 404 7.81 13.17 -8.08
CA PRO A 404 6.92 12.27 -8.82
C PRO A 404 6.34 12.97 -10.06
N SER A 405 6.58 12.42 -11.25
CA SER A 405 5.94 12.88 -12.50
C SER A 405 4.78 11.97 -12.89
N SER A 406 3.59 12.58 -12.94
CA SER A 406 2.33 12.08 -13.47
C SER A 406 2.37 11.90 -14.99
N THR A 407 2.12 10.69 -15.50
CA THR A 407 1.22 10.35 -16.64
C THR A 407 1.48 8.94 -17.16
N LYS A 408 0.38 8.16 -17.28
CA LYS A 408 0.24 6.79 -17.83
C LYS A 408 0.79 5.65 -16.96
N SER A 409 -0.12 4.78 -16.54
CA SER A 409 0.10 3.55 -15.77
C SER A 409 1.31 2.76 -16.28
N LYS A 410 2.39 2.76 -15.50
CA LYS A 410 3.53 1.86 -15.72
C LYS A 410 3.07 0.44 -15.35
N LYS A 411 2.64 -0.34 -16.35
CA LYS A 411 2.41 -1.80 -16.24
C LYS A 411 3.69 -2.60 -15.90
N GLY A 412 4.84 -1.93 -15.72
CA GLY A 412 6.09 -2.47 -15.19
C GLY A 412 6.50 -1.75 -13.90
N MET A 413 5.66 -1.83 -12.86
CA MET A 413 6.13 -1.53 -11.50
C MET A 413 7.22 -2.54 -11.14
N PHE A 414 8.29 -2.09 -10.49
CA PHE A 414 9.45 -2.89 -10.10
C PHE A 414 8.99 -4.02 -9.15
N ARG A 415 8.64 -5.19 -9.71
CA ARG A 415 8.25 -6.37 -8.93
C ARG A 415 9.49 -7.19 -8.67
N THR A 416 9.86 -7.31 -7.40
CA THR A 416 10.98 -8.14 -6.98
C THR A 416 10.66 -9.62 -7.16
N VAL A 417 11.69 -10.45 -7.20
CA VAL A 417 11.54 -11.92 -7.25
C VAL A 417 10.77 -12.41 -6.01
N GLY A 418 11.04 -11.84 -4.83
CA GLY A 418 10.35 -12.16 -3.58
C GLY A 418 8.83 -11.88 -3.65
N GLN A 419 8.43 -10.74 -4.23
CA GLN A 419 7.01 -10.38 -4.37
C GLN A 419 6.29 -11.29 -5.38
N LEU A 420 6.90 -11.54 -6.55
CA LEU A 420 6.37 -12.48 -7.55
C LEU A 420 6.19 -13.89 -6.96
N TYR A 421 7.13 -14.30 -6.12
CA TYR A 421 7.09 -15.57 -5.44
C TYR A 421 5.94 -15.64 -4.42
N LYS A 422 5.80 -14.62 -3.57
CA LYS A 422 4.72 -14.51 -2.59
C LYS A 422 3.33 -14.55 -3.26
N GLU A 423 3.14 -13.83 -4.37
CA GLU A 423 1.88 -13.87 -5.12
C GLU A 423 1.58 -15.25 -5.72
N SER A 424 2.60 -15.90 -6.29
CA SER A 424 2.48 -17.24 -6.88
C SER A 424 2.14 -18.28 -5.82
N LEU A 425 2.83 -18.26 -4.69
CA LEU A 425 2.56 -19.12 -3.55
C LEU A 425 1.17 -18.85 -2.96
N GLY A 426 0.76 -17.58 -2.83
CA GLY A 426 -0.59 -17.22 -2.39
C GLY A 426 -1.68 -17.87 -3.24
N LYS A 427 -1.55 -17.84 -4.58
CA LYS A 427 -2.49 -18.52 -5.49
C LYS A 427 -2.50 -20.04 -5.31
N LEU A 428 -1.33 -20.65 -5.12
CA LEU A 428 -1.22 -22.08 -4.83
C LEU A 428 -1.94 -22.41 -3.53
N MET A 429 -1.67 -21.66 -2.45
CA MET A 429 -2.30 -21.87 -1.15
C MET A 429 -3.81 -21.72 -1.23
N THR A 430 -4.35 -20.71 -1.91
CA THR A 430 -5.81 -20.58 -2.11
C THR A 430 -6.39 -21.78 -2.85
N THR A 431 -5.69 -22.28 -3.88
CA THR A 431 -6.11 -23.48 -4.60
C THR A 431 -6.15 -24.70 -3.68
N LEU A 432 -5.12 -24.89 -2.86
CA LEU A 432 -5.03 -26.02 -1.93
C LEU A 432 -6.10 -25.97 -0.83
N HIS A 433 -6.38 -24.79 -0.26
CA HIS A 433 -7.43 -24.63 0.76
C HIS A 433 -8.83 -24.92 0.21
N ASN A 434 -9.06 -24.71 -1.08
CA ASN A 434 -10.32 -25.02 -1.75
C ASN A 434 -10.43 -26.48 -2.21
N THR A 435 -9.46 -27.33 -1.88
CA THR A 435 -9.44 -28.76 -2.21
C THR A 435 -9.38 -29.62 -0.97
N GLN A 436 -9.71 -30.91 -1.10
CA GLN A 436 -9.47 -31.89 -0.04
C GLN A 436 -8.04 -32.44 -0.16
N PRO A 437 -7.12 -32.12 0.76
CA PRO A 437 -5.73 -32.53 0.64
C PRO A 437 -5.54 -33.99 1.04
N ASN A 438 -4.67 -34.69 0.30
CA ASN A 438 -4.18 -36.02 0.63
C ASN A 438 -2.66 -35.95 0.73
N PHE A 439 -2.10 -36.29 1.89
CA PHE A 439 -0.68 -36.12 2.17
C PHE A 439 0.11 -37.42 2.02
N VAL A 440 1.26 -37.34 1.34
CA VAL A 440 2.26 -38.41 1.27
C VAL A 440 3.58 -37.85 1.82
N ARG A 441 4.07 -38.38 2.94
CA ARG A 441 5.33 -37.94 3.56
C ARG A 441 6.47 -38.87 3.20
N CYS A 442 7.38 -38.36 2.38
CA CYS A 442 8.63 -39.03 2.02
C CYS A 442 9.68 -38.81 3.12
N ILE A 443 10.38 -39.88 3.53
CA ILE A 443 11.43 -39.82 4.56
C ILE A 443 12.76 -40.23 3.91
N ILE A 444 13.80 -39.43 4.13
CA ILE A 444 15.14 -39.71 3.63
C ILE A 444 15.80 -40.77 4.53
N PRO A 445 16.19 -41.94 3.99
CA PRO A 445 16.75 -43.01 4.82
C PRO A 445 18.23 -42.76 5.16
N ASN A 446 19.02 -42.11 4.29
CA ASN A 446 20.42 -41.76 4.52
C ASN A 446 20.91 -40.69 3.51
N HIS A 447 21.89 -39.87 3.90
CA HIS A 447 22.53 -38.89 3.00
C HIS A 447 23.55 -39.50 2.03
N GLU A 448 24.02 -40.72 2.30
CA GLU A 448 24.95 -41.45 1.44
C GLU A 448 24.32 -42.02 0.15
N LYS A 449 22.99 -41.88 0.00
CA LYS A 449 22.20 -42.35 -1.17
C LYS A 449 22.32 -43.86 -1.42
N ARG A 450 22.57 -44.65 -0.37
CA ARG A 450 22.68 -46.11 -0.47
C ARG A 450 21.32 -46.77 -0.22
N ALA A 451 20.88 -47.60 -1.16
CA ALA A 451 19.69 -48.43 -0.96
C ALA A 451 19.90 -49.39 0.23
N GLY A 452 18.85 -49.64 1.00
CA GLY A 452 18.86 -50.57 2.14
C GLY A 452 19.60 -50.10 3.40
N LYS A 453 20.27 -48.93 3.37
CA LYS A 453 20.88 -48.32 4.55
C LYS A 453 19.92 -47.31 5.17
N MET A 454 19.75 -47.35 6.49
CA MET A 454 18.91 -46.41 7.23
C MET A 454 19.70 -45.80 8.39
N ASP A 455 19.76 -44.48 8.45
CA ASP A 455 20.27 -43.72 9.59
C ASP A 455 19.13 -43.41 10.56
N ALA A 456 19.18 -44.03 11.74
CA ALA A 456 18.13 -43.92 12.73
C ALA A 456 17.99 -42.51 13.30
N HIS A 457 19.07 -41.75 13.48
CA HIS A 457 18.98 -40.40 14.06
C HIS A 457 18.36 -39.43 13.05
N LEU A 458 18.80 -39.51 11.79
CA LEU A 458 18.24 -38.72 10.69
C LEU A 458 16.74 -38.98 10.49
N VAL A 459 16.32 -40.25 10.52
CA VAL A 459 14.89 -40.61 10.40
C VAL A 459 14.10 -40.13 11.61
N LEU A 460 14.65 -40.27 12.82
CA LEU A 460 13.97 -39.83 14.05
C LEU A 460 13.74 -38.31 14.08
N GLU A 461 14.73 -37.52 13.63
CA GLU A 461 14.63 -36.07 13.53
C GLU A 461 13.54 -35.66 12.53
N GLN A 462 13.53 -36.26 11.33
CA GLN A 462 12.49 -36.02 10.33
C GLN A 462 11.08 -36.36 10.85
N LEU A 463 10.91 -37.47 11.57
CA LEU A 463 9.59 -37.86 12.13
C LEU A 463 9.08 -36.86 13.17
N ARG A 464 9.99 -36.25 13.95
CA ARG A 464 9.65 -35.22 14.95
C ARG A 464 9.32 -33.89 14.27
N CYS A 465 10.19 -33.38 13.42
CA CYS A 465 10.01 -32.08 12.78
C CYS A 465 8.78 -32.06 11.87
N ASN A 466 8.53 -33.14 11.11
CA ASN A 466 7.35 -33.22 10.27
C ASN A 466 6.03 -33.34 11.09
N GLY A 467 6.06 -33.53 12.41
CA GLY A 467 4.84 -33.73 13.21
C GLY A 467 4.10 -35.03 12.87
N VAL A 468 4.83 -36.07 12.45
CA VAL A 468 4.24 -37.37 12.11
C VAL A 468 3.70 -38.07 13.35
N LEU A 469 4.40 -37.94 14.48
CA LEU A 469 3.99 -38.55 15.75
C LEU A 469 2.67 -37.95 16.25
N GLU A 470 2.52 -36.64 16.16
CA GLU A 470 1.31 -35.89 16.52
C GLU A 470 0.17 -36.23 15.56
N GLY A 471 0.46 -36.30 14.25
CA GLY A 471 -0.49 -36.78 13.23
C GLY A 471 -1.04 -38.17 13.53
N ILE A 472 -0.19 -39.11 13.93
CA ILE A 472 -0.64 -40.47 14.30
C ILE A 472 -1.45 -40.45 15.60
N ARG A 473 -1.06 -39.63 16.58
CA ARG A 473 -1.80 -39.49 17.85
C ARG A 473 -3.23 -39.01 17.61
N ILE A 474 -3.43 -37.97 16.79
CA ILE A 474 -4.77 -37.47 16.51
C ILE A 474 -5.59 -38.47 15.68
N CYS A 475 -5.02 -39.10 14.66
CA CYS A 475 -5.74 -40.11 13.87
C CYS A 475 -6.15 -41.34 14.70
N ARG A 476 -5.37 -41.68 15.74
CA ARG A 476 -5.68 -42.79 16.65
C ARG A 476 -6.71 -42.41 17.72
N GLN A 477 -6.68 -41.17 18.21
CA GLN A 477 -7.60 -40.70 19.25
C GLN A 477 -8.93 -40.22 18.67
N GLY A 478 -8.90 -39.61 17.48
CA GLY A 478 -10.06 -39.08 16.76
C GLY A 478 -10.76 -40.12 15.88
N PHE A 479 -11.62 -39.60 14.99
CA PHE A 479 -12.51 -40.36 14.13
C PHE A 479 -12.35 -39.87 12.67
N PRO A 480 -11.26 -40.27 11.99
CA PRO A 480 -10.87 -39.69 10.69
C PRO A 480 -11.84 -40.00 9.54
N ASN A 481 -12.68 -41.02 9.69
CA ASN A 481 -13.66 -41.39 8.68
C ASN A 481 -15.02 -40.80 9.03
N ARG A 482 -15.61 -40.00 8.13
CA ARG A 482 -16.93 -39.39 8.31
C ARG A 482 -17.83 -39.62 7.12
N ILE A 483 -19.11 -39.88 7.38
CA ILE A 483 -20.12 -40.16 6.35
C ILE A 483 -21.46 -39.57 6.77
N VAL A 484 -22.16 -38.94 5.81
CA VAL A 484 -23.47 -38.32 6.06
C VAL A 484 -24.50 -39.40 6.35
N PHE A 485 -25.48 -39.14 7.23
CA PHE A 485 -26.49 -40.14 7.62
C PHE A 485 -27.22 -40.76 6.44
N GLN A 486 -27.59 -39.95 5.44
CA GLN A 486 -28.27 -40.44 4.24
C GLN A 486 -27.42 -41.44 3.46
N GLU A 487 -26.14 -41.11 3.26
CA GLU A 487 -25.22 -41.97 2.54
C GLU A 487 -24.94 -43.26 3.32
N PHE A 488 -24.71 -43.16 4.64
CA PHE A 488 -24.51 -44.34 5.49
C PHE A 488 -25.70 -45.29 5.43
N ARG A 489 -26.92 -44.75 5.57
CA ARG A 489 -28.14 -45.55 5.43
C ARG A 489 -28.23 -46.19 4.05
N GLN A 490 -28.17 -45.39 2.99
CA GLN A 490 -28.32 -45.89 1.62
C GLN A 490 -27.28 -46.97 1.27
N ARG A 491 -26.06 -46.84 1.79
CA ARG A 491 -24.94 -47.73 1.49
C ARG A 491 -25.00 -49.02 2.30
N TYR A 492 -25.29 -48.94 3.60
CA TYR A 492 -25.19 -50.08 4.53
C TYR A 492 -26.53 -50.68 4.97
N GLU A 493 -27.68 -50.16 4.54
CA GLU A 493 -29.01 -50.71 4.90
C GLU A 493 -29.18 -52.19 4.50
N ILE A 494 -28.47 -52.65 3.47
CA ILE A 494 -28.42 -54.08 3.09
C ILE A 494 -27.86 -54.98 4.19
N LEU A 495 -26.98 -54.47 5.05
CA LEU A 495 -26.41 -55.21 6.18
C LEU A 495 -27.37 -55.30 7.36
N ALA A 496 -28.25 -54.30 7.51
CA ALA A 496 -29.21 -54.19 8.60
C ALA A 496 -30.65 -54.39 8.10
N ALA A 497 -30.86 -55.40 7.25
CA ALA A 497 -32.18 -55.71 6.71
C ALA A 497 -33.16 -56.00 7.86
N ASN A 498 -34.28 -55.27 7.89
CA ASN A 498 -35.32 -55.29 8.93
C ASN A 498 -35.01 -54.53 10.23
N ALA A 499 -33.84 -53.88 10.37
CA ALA A 499 -33.55 -53.03 11.52
C ALA A 499 -34.35 -51.71 11.48
N ILE A 500 -34.65 -51.22 10.27
CA ILE A 500 -35.41 -49.99 10.05
C ILE A 500 -36.87 -50.35 9.72
N PRO A 501 -37.86 -49.89 10.51
CA PRO A 501 -39.27 -50.05 10.20
C PRO A 501 -39.64 -49.44 8.84
N LYS A 502 -40.65 -50.02 8.17
CA LYS A 502 -41.18 -49.48 6.92
C LYS A 502 -41.91 -48.15 7.20
N GLY A 503 -41.36 -47.04 6.71
CA GLY A 503 -41.91 -45.70 6.90
C GLY A 503 -40.82 -44.62 6.78
N PHE A 504 -41.24 -43.35 6.89
CA PHE A 504 -40.28 -42.25 7.04
C PHE A 504 -39.66 -42.30 8.43
N MET A 505 -38.34 -42.17 8.49
CA MET A 505 -37.59 -42.11 9.74
C MET A 505 -36.44 -41.13 9.56
N ASP A 506 -36.18 -40.33 10.59
CA ASP A 506 -35.07 -39.39 10.63
C ASP A 506 -33.73 -40.12 10.40
N GLY A 507 -32.83 -39.49 9.63
CA GLY A 507 -31.56 -40.09 9.22
C GLY A 507 -30.67 -40.45 10.41
N LYS A 508 -30.62 -39.61 11.44
CA LYS A 508 -29.81 -39.84 12.64
C LYS A 508 -30.34 -41.02 13.44
N GLN A 509 -31.66 -41.08 13.65
CA GLN A 509 -32.30 -42.19 14.35
C GLN A 509 -32.14 -43.51 13.58
N ALA A 510 -32.33 -43.50 12.26
CA ALA A 510 -32.14 -44.66 11.40
C ALA A 510 -30.70 -45.20 11.49
N CYS A 511 -29.68 -44.34 11.40
CA CYS A 511 -28.29 -44.73 11.58
C CYS A 511 -28.04 -45.30 12.98
N GLY A 512 -28.63 -44.71 14.03
CA GLY A 512 -28.54 -45.23 15.39
C GLY A 512 -29.09 -46.64 15.56
N LEU A 513 -30.20 -46.97 14.89
CA LEU A 513 -30.76 -48.33 14.88
C LEU A 513 -29.89 -49.30 14.08
N MET A 514 -29.38 -48.88 12.92
CA MET A 514 -28.48 -49.70 12.10
C MET A 514 -27.22 -50.08 12.87
N VAL A 515 -26.57 -49.11 13.52
CA VAL A 515 -25.34 -49.34 14.27
C VAL A 515 -25.55 -50.28 15.46
N LYS A 516 -26.71 -50.16 16.14
CA LYS A 516 -27.12 -51.10 17.19
C LYS A 516 -27.36 -52.51 16.65
N HIS A 517 -27.95 -52.63 15.46
CA HIS A 517 -28.21 -53.92 14.83
C HIS A 517 -26.93 -54.61 14.34
N LEU A 518 -25.96 -53.81 13.87
CA LEU A 518 -24.63 -54.28 13.48
C LEU A 518 -23.72 -54.59 14.68
N ASP A 519 -24.19 -54.37 15.91
CA ASP A 519 -23.46 -54.58 17.16
C ASP A 519 -22.05 -53.93 17.16
N LEU A 520 -21.96 -52.72 16.61
CA LEU A 520 -20.73 -51.95 16.56
C LEU A 520 -20.41 -51.40 17.96
N ASP A 521 -19.16 -51.60 18.40
CA ASP A 521 -18.68 -51.07 19.68
C ASP A 521 -18.83 -49.52 19.72
N PRO A 522 -19.52 -48.97 20.73
CA PRO A 522 -19.65 -47.52 20.93
C PRO A 522 -18.34 -46.75 20.94
N ASN A 523 -17.18 -47.37 21.20
CA ASN A 523 -15.88 -46.71 21.13
C ASN A 523 -15.38 -46.49 19.69
N LEU A 524 -15.90 -47.25 18.72
CA LEU A 524 -15.46 -47.22 17.32
C LEU A 524 -16.16 -46.13 16.49
N TYR A 525 -17.25 -45.56 17.00
CA TYR A 525 -18.01 -44.53 16.29
C TYR A 525 -18.49 -43.39 17.21
N ARG A 526 -18.83 -42.25 16.62
CA ARG A 526 -19.57 -41.15 17.25
C ARG A 526 -20.66 -40.65 16.30
N ILE A 527 -21.82 -40.29 16.85
CA ILE A 527 -22.93 -39.73 16.07
C ILE A 527 -22.93 -38.22 16.27
N GLY A 528 -22.69 -37.48 15.19
CA GLY A 528 -22.74 -36.01 15.17
C GLY A 528 -24.16 -35.46 15.02
N GLN A 529 -24.27 -34.24 14.50
CA GLN A 529 -25.54 -33.60 14.16
C GLN A 529 -26.04 -33.96 12.76
N SER A 530 -25.13 -34.12 11.80
CA SER A 530 -25.46 -34.44 10.40
C SER A 530 -24.71 -35.66 9.86
N LYS A 531 -23.63 -36.09 10.54
CA LYS A 531 -22.71 -37.14 10.08
C LYS A 531 -22.43 -38.18 11.17
N MET A 532 -22.06 -39.37 10.71
CA MET A 532 -21.44 -40.43 11.50
C MET A 532 -19.92 -40.32 11.40
N PHE A 533 -19.24 -40.53 12.52
CA PHE A 533 -17.79 -40.50 12.65
C PHE A 533 -17.30 -41.88 13.07
N PHE A 534 -16.24 -42.37 12.43
CA PHE A 534 -15.71 -43.72 12.62
C PHE A 534 -14.19 -43.68 12.83
N ARG A 535 -13.70 -44.60 13.64
CA ARG A 535 -12.27 -44.88 13.73
C ARG A 535 -11.77 -45.56 12.45
N THR A 536 -10.45 -45.52 12.25
CA THR A 536 -9.78 -46.18 11.12
C THR A 536 -10.11 -47.67 11.07
N GLY A 537 -10.42 -48.19 9.87
CA GLY A 537 -10.70 -49.60 9.62
C GLY A 537 -12.18 -50.01 9.70
N VAL A 538 -13.01 -49.29 10.46
CA VAL A 538 -14.43 -49.67 10.68
C VAL A 538 -15.23 -49.65 9.37
N LEU A 539 -15.13 -48.57 8.59
CA LEU A 539 -15.81 -48.48 7.30
C LEU A 539 -15.30 -49.52 6.30
N ALA A 540 -14.02 -49.88 6.34
CA ALA A 540 -13.46 -50.90 5.46
C ALA A 540 -14.07 -52.28 5.74
N GLN A 541 -14.23 -52.63 7.02
CA GLN A 541 -14.90 -53.86 7.43
C GLN A 541 -16.38 -53.87 6.99
N LEU A 542 -17.11 -52.76 7.19
CA LEU A 542 -18.49 -52.64 6.74
C LEU A 542 -18.62 -52.76 5.21
N GLU A 543 -17.67 -52.20 4.46
CA GLU A 543 -17.66 -52.33 2.99
C GLU A 543 -17.37 -53.77 2.56
N GLU A 544 -16.47 -54.48 3.24
CA GLU A 544 -16.17 -55.89 2.97
C GLU A 544 -17.40 -56.79 3.23
N GLU A 545 -18.08 -56.62 4.36
CA GLU A 545 -19.32 -57.34 4.68
C GLU A 545 -20.43 -57.04 3.66
N ARG A 546 -20.52 -55.78 3.23
CA ARG A 546 -21.48 -55.35 2.20
C ARG A 546 -21.17 -56.01 0.86
N ASP A 547 -19.91 -56.04 0.44
CA ASP A 547 -19.48 -56.65 -0.82
C ASP A 547 -19.76 -58.15 -0.84
N LEU A 548 -19.59 -58.85 0.29
CA LEU A 548 -19.96 -60.26 0.43
C LEU A 548 -21.47 -60.48 0.19
N LYS A 549 -22.34 -59.63 0.77
CA LYS A 549 -23.79 -59.70 0.56
C LYS A 549 -24.18 -59.33 -0.88
N LEU A 550 -23.57 -58.28 -1.43
CA LEU A 550 -23.81 -57.85 -2.80
C LEU A 550 -23.37 -58.91 -3.81
N THR A 551 -22.27 -59.61 -3.56
CA THR A 551 -21.74 -60.65 -4.46
C THR A 551 -22.80 -61.71 -4.78
N VAL A 552 -23.60 -62.15 -3.79
CA VAL A 552 -24.67 -63.12 -4.01
C VAL A 552 -25.73 -62.58 -4.99
N VAL A 553 -26.15 -61.32 -4.81
CA VAL A 553 -27.14 -60.66 -5.67
C VAL A 553 -26.58 -60.40 -7.07
N ILE A 554 -25.34 -59.92 -7.15
CA ILE A 554 -24.63 -59.64 -8.41
C ILE A 554 -24.47 -60.93 -9.21
N ILE A 555 -24.13 -62.06 -8.60
CA ILE A 555 -24.03 -63.36 -9.30
C ILE A 555 -25.38 -63.76 -9.89
N ALA A 556 -26.48 -63.59 -9.14
CA ALA A 556 -27.82 -63.88 -9.64
C ALA A 556 -28.20 -62.96 -10.82
N PHE A 557 -27.90 -61.66 -10.72
CA PHE A 557 -28.10 -60.71 -11.82
C PHE A 557 -27.26 -61.06 -13.05
N GLN A 558 -25.96 -61.33 -12.86
CA GLN A 558 -25.05 -61.73 -13.93
C GLN A 558 -25.53 -63.00 -14.63
N ALA A 559 -26.06 -63.99 -13.90
CA ALA A 559 -26.63 -65.19 -14.49
C ALA A 559 -27.83 -64.88 -15.38
N GLN A 560 -28.75 -64.01 -14.95
CA GLN A 560 -29.88 -63.57 -15.76
C GLN A 560 -29.45 -62.75 -16.98
N ALA A 561 -28.52 -61.81 -16.81
CA ALA A 561 -28.00 -60.97 -17.88
C ALA A 561 -27.27 -61.81 -18.95
N ARG A 562 -26.41 -62.75 -18.54
CA ARG A 562 -25.77 -63.72 -19.45
C ARG A 562 -26.82 -64.57 -20.15
N GLY A 563 -27.80 -65.09 -19.42
CA GLY A 563 -28.92 -65.85 -20.01
C GLY A 563 -29.72 -65.06 -21.05
N PHE A 564 -30.02 -63.79 -20.77
CA PHE A 564 -30.70 -62.88 -21.69
C PHE A 564 -29.86 -62.63 -22.95
N LEU A 565 -28.59 -62.26 -22.80
CA LEU A 565 -27.67 -62.03 -23.91
C LEU A 565 -27.48 -63.29 -24.76
N SER A 566 -27.30 -64.46 -24.14
CA SER A 566 -27.17 -65.74 -24.83
C SER A 566 -28.43 -66.10 -25.60
N ARG A 567 -29.63 -65.91 -25.05
CA ARG A 567 -30.90 -66.15 -25.77
C ARG A 567 -31.05 -65.21 -26.97
N LYS A 568 -30.70 -63.92 -26.82
CA LYS A 568 -30.74 -62.95 -27.93
C LYS A 568 -29.74 -63.33 -29.03
N ALA A 569 -28.51 -63.70 -28.65
CA ALA A 569 -27.49 -64.17 -29.59
C ALA A 569 -27.88 -65.48 -30.28
N PHE A 570 -28.48 -66.43 -29.54
CA PHE A 570 -29.00 -67.68 -30.09
C PHE A 570 -30.14 -67.45 -31.07
N SER A 571 -31.12 -66.61 -30.74
CA SER A 571 -32.19 -66.22 -31.65
C SER A 571 -31.64 -65.63 -32.95
N LYS A 572 -30.62 -64.77 -32.87
CA LYS A 572 -29.93 -64.24 -34.06
C LYS A 572 -29.28 -65.35 -34.90
N ARG A 573 -28.60 -66.31 -34.27
CA ARG A 573 -28.01 -67.47 -34.96
C ARG A 573 -29.07 -68.39 -35.58
N GLN A 574 -30.21 -68.58 -34.92
CA GLN A 574 -31.32 -69.38 -35.44
C GLN A 574 -31.94 -68.71 -36.67
N GLN A 575 -32.14 -67.40 -36.64
CA GLN A 575 -32.56 -66.62 -37.80
C GLN A 575 -31.54 -66.75 -38.95
N GLN A 576 -30.23 -66.64 -38.65
CA GLN A 576 -29.17 -66.86 -39.64
C GLN A 576 -29.22 -68.26 -40.25
N LEU A 577 -29.44 -69.31 -39.47
CA LEU A 577 -29.56 -70.68 -39.97
C LEU A 577 -30.75 -70.84 -40.92
N THR A 578 -31.92 -70.31 -40.55
CA THR A 578 -33.11 -70.34 -41.40
C THR A 578 -32.89 -69.54 -42.68
N ALA A 579 -32.30 -68.35 -42.58
CA ALA A 579 -31.91 -67.55 -43.73
C ALA A 579 -30.91 -68.29 -44.63
N MET A 580 -29.90 -68.96 -44.06
CA MET A 580 -28.93 -69.77 -44.82
C MET A 580 -29.61 -70.89 -45.61
N LYS A 581 -30.56 -71.63 -45.01
CA LYS A 581 -31.32 -72.68 -45.73
C LYS A 581 -32.16 -72.11 -46.87
N VAL A 582 -32.80 -70.96 -46.65
CA VAL A 582 -33.57 -70.26 -47.69
C VAL A 582 -32.65 -69.77 -48.81
N ILE A 583 -31.51 -69.18 -48.48
CA ILE A 583 -30.49 -68.73 -49.43
C ILE A 583 -29.99 -69.93 -50.25
N GLN A 584 -29.60 -71.03 -49.61
CA GLN A 584 -29.13 -72.24 -50.30
C GLN A 584 -30.19 -72.81 -51.25
N ARG A 585 -31.44 -72.93 -50.79
CA ARG A 585 -32.56 -73.39 -51.64
C ARG A 585 -32.80 -72.44 -52.82
N ASN A 586 -32.79 -71.13 -52.58
CA ASN A 586 -32.97 -70.13 -53.64
C ASN A 586 -31.81 -70.15 -54.64
N CYS A 587 -30.57 -70.30 -54.20
CA CYS A 587 -29.41 -70.49 -55.08
C CYS A 587 -29.57 -71.73 -55.97
N ALA A 588 -29.99 -72.86 -55.39
CA ALA A 588 -30.23 -74.10 -56.15
C ALA A 588 -31.38 -73.95 -57.16
N CYS A 589 -32.49 -73.31 -56.76
CA CYS A 589 -33.59 -72.99 -57.67
C CYS A 589 -33.15 -72.04 -58.79
N TYR A 590 -32.39 -70.99 -58.47
CA TYR A 590 -31.86 -70.05 -59.45
C TYR A 590 -30.95 -70.74 -60.47
N LEU A 591 -30.05 -71.63 -60.03
CA LEU A 591 -29.19 -72.41 -60.93
C LEU A 591 -30.00 -73.27 -61.93
N LYS A 592 -31.17 -73.80 -61.52
CA LYS A 592 -32.10 -74.51 -62.42
C LYS A 592 -32.87 -73.56 -63.35
N LEU A 593 -33.37 -72.45 -62.81
CA LEU A 593 -34.25 -71.52 -63.52
C LEU A 593 -33.50 -70.59 -64.49
N ARG A 594 -32.22 -70.26 -64.21
CA ARG A 594 -31.43 -69.30 -65.01
C ARG A 594 -31.37 -69.66 -66.49
N ASN A 595 -31.34 -70.96 -66.80
CA ASN A 595 -31.25 -71.46 -68.18
C ASN A 595 -32.62 -71.77 -68.80
N TRP A 596 -33.72 -71.65 -68.04
CA TRP A 596 -35.08 -71.93 -68.54
C TRP A 596 -35.63 -70.76 -69.36
N GLN A 597 -36.08 -71.03 -70.58
CA GLN A 597 -36.50 -69.98 -71.52
C GLN A 597 -37.71 -69.17 -71.03
N TRP A 598 -38.69 -69.82 -70.41
CA TRP A 598 -39.86 -69.14 -69.82
C TRP A 598 -39.49 -68.25 -68.64
N TRP A 599 -38.51 -68.65 -67.82
CA TRP A 599 -38.00 -67.80 -66.75
C TRP A 599 -37.27 -66.57 -67.30
N ARG A 600 -36.45 -66.73 -68.35
CA ARG A 600 -35.81 -65.59 -69.04
C ARG A 600 -36.85 -64.63 -69.62
N LEU A 601 -37.90 -65.14 -70.25
CA LEU A 601 -39.02 -64.32 -70.75
C LEU A 601 -39.71 -63.58 -69.59
N PHE A 602 -40.09 -64.31 -68.53
CA PHE A 602 -40.72 -63.73 -67.35
C PHE A 602 -39.85 -62.62 -66.70
N THR A 603 -38.55 -62.84 -66.53
CA THR A 603 -37.64 -61.81 -65.98
C THR A 603 -37.48 -60.59 -66.88
N LYS A 604 -37.60 -60.73 -68.21
CA LYS A 604 -37.58 -59.60 -69.17
C LYS A 604 -38.91 -58.86 -69.25
N VAL A 605 -40.03 -59.57 -69.13
CA VAL A 605 -41.38 -59.02 -69.31
C VAL A 605 -41.96 -58.47 -68.01
N LYS A 606 -41.68 -59.09 -66.86
CA LYS A 606 -42.21 -58.67 -65.55
C LYS A 606 -41.90 -57.19 -65.20
N PRO A 607 -40.69 -56.64 -65.45
CA PRO A 607 -40.43 -55.21 -65.19
C PRO A 607 -41.21 -54.25 -66.10
N LEU A 608 -41.71 -54.72 -67.24
CA LEU A 608 -42.53 -53.93 -68.18
C LEU A 608 -44.01 -53.87 -67.73
N LEU A 609 -44.41 -54.71 -66.77
CA LEU A 609 -45.75 -54.73 -66.17
C LEU A 609 -45.76 -53.82 -64.92
N GLN A 610 -45.86 -52.50 -65.14
CA GLN A 610 -45.67 -51.48 -64.09
C GLN A 610 -46.76 -51.44 -63.00
N VAL A 611 -47.95 -52.02 -63.23
CA VAL A 611 -49.16 -51.60 -62.48
C VAL A 611 -49.45 -52.41 -61.21
N THR A 612 -48.97 -53.65 -61.06
CA THR A 612 -49.48 -54.57 -60.01
C THR A 612 -48.78 -54.52 -58.65
N ARG A 613 -47.68 -53.76 -58.52
CA ARG A 613 -46.89 -53.70 -57.26
C ARG A 613 -46.60 -52.28 -56.76
N GLN A 614 -46.93 -51.27 -57.56
CA GLN A 614 -46.66 -49.86 -57.24
C GLN A 614 -47.53 -49.32 -56.11
N GLU A 615 -48.80 -49.73 -55.98
CA GLU A 615 -49.66 -49.28 -54.87
C GLU A 615 -49.18 -49.80 -53.51
N GLU A 616 -48.80 -51.08 -53.43
CA GLU A 616 -48.31 -51.68 -52.18
C GLU A 616 -46.94 -51.11 -51.78
N GLU A 617 -46.05 -50.88 -52.76
CA GLU A 617 -44.77 -50.19 -52.54
C GLU A 617 -44.97 -48.71 -52.18
N MET A 618 -45.94 -48.01 -52.77
CA MET A 618 -46.28 -46.63 -52.41
C MET A 618 -46.81 -46.54 -50.98
N GLY A 619 -47.72 -47.44 -50.58
CA GLY A 619 -48.25 -47.46 -49.20
C GLY A 619 -47.16 -47.71 -48.15
N GLN A 620 -46.27 -48.67 -48.40
CA GLN A 620 -45.11 -48.90 -47.51
C GLN A 620 -44.16 -47.70 -47.47
N LYS A 621 -43.92 -47.06 -48.63
CA LYS A 621 -43.09 -45.85 -48.71
C LYS A 621 -43.73 -44.65 -48.02
N GLU A 622 -45.06 -44.53 -48.04
CA GLU A 622 -45.78 -43.48 -47.31
C GLU A 622 -45.68 -43.69 -45.79
N GLU A 623 -45.82 -44.91 -45.29
CA GLU A 623 -45.63 -45.22 -43.86
C GLU A 623 -44.18 -44.97 -43.42
N GLU A 624 -43.19 -45.44 -44.18
CA GLU A 624 -41.77 -45.17 -43.91
C GLU A 624 -41.49 -43.67 -43.90
N LEU A 625 -41.99 -42.94 -44.90
CA LEU A 625 -41.83 -41.50 -45.01
C LEU A 625 -42.46 -40.78 -43.82
N LYS A 626 -43.62 -41.23 -43.36
CA LYS A 626 -44.31 -40.66 -42.19
C LYS A 626 -43.51 -40.88 -40.91
N ALA A 627 -43.06 -42.11 -40.65
CA ALA A 627 -42.26 -42.44 -39.47
C ALA A 627 -40.93 -41.67 -39.44
N VAL A 628 -40.24 -41.57 -40.58
CA VAL A 628 -38.99 -40.81 -40.69
C VAL A 628 -39.23 -39.31 -40.47
N LYS A 629 -40.33 -38.76 -41.02
CA LYS A 629 -40.71 -37.36 -40.80
C LYS A 629 -40.99 -37.06 -39.33
N GLU A 630 -41.69 -37.95 -38.62
CA GLU A 630 -41.99 -37.77 -37.19
C GLU A 630 -40.71 -37.80 -36.34
N VAL A 631 -39.79 -38.74 -36.59
CA VAL A 631 -38.50 -38.80 -35.89
C VAL A 631 -37.63 -37.59 -36.22
N ALA A 632 -37.58 -37.16 -37.48
CA ALA A 632 -36.84 -35.99 -37.90
C ALA A 632 -37.38 -34.71 -37.24
N ALA A 633 -38.70 -34.52 -37.22
CA ALA A 633 -39.33 -33.37 -36.57
C ALA A 633 -39.04 -33.31 -35.07
N LYS A 634 -39.07 -34.47 -34.38
CA LYS A 634 -38.73 -34.54 -32.96
C LYS A 634 -37.26 -34.22 -32.71
N ALA A 635 -36.35 -34.81 -33.49
CA ALA A 635 -34.92 -34.55 -33.37
C ALA A 635 -34.56 -33.10 -33.69
N GLU A 636 -35.23 -32.48 -34.67
CA GLU A 636 -35.04 -31.07 -35.03
C GLU A 636 -35.53 -30.13 -33.92
N ALA A 637 -36.66 -30.46 -33.27
CA ALA A 637 -37.15 -29.71 -32.11
C ALA A 637 -36.17 -29.80 -30.91
N GLU A 638 -35.68 -31.00 -30.60
CA GLU A 638 -34.69 -31.22 -29.52
C GLU A 638 -33.36 -30.52 -29.82
N LEU A 639 -32.86 -30.60 -31.07
CA LEU A 639 -31.65 -29.92 -31.50
C LEU A 639 -31.80 -28.39 -31.36
N LYS A 640 -32.96 -27.84 -31.72
CA LYS A 640 -33.24 -26.41 -31.59
C LYS A 640 -33.24 -25.96 -30.13
N GLU A 641 -33.85 -26.73 -29.24
CA GLU A 641 -33.85 -26.45 -27.79
C GLU A 641 -32.43 -26.51 -27.21
N ILE A 642 -31.65 -27.55 -27.54
CA ILE A 642 -30.27 -27.71 -27.07
C ILE A 642 -29.39 -26.59 -27.61
N SER A 643 -29.55 -26.21 -28.89
CA SER A 643 -28.80 -25.11 -29.51
C SER A 643 -29.10 -23.77 -28.84
N GLN A 644 -30.37 -23.51 -28.50
CA GLN A 644 -30.77 -22.31 -27.78
C GLN A 644 -30.16 -22.26 -26.38
N LYS A 645 -30.21 -23.35 -25.61
CA LYS A 645 -29.56 -23.45 -24.29
C LYS A 645 -28.04 -23.28 -24.39
N HIS A 646 -27.41 -23.88 -25.39
CA HIS A 646 -25.98 -23.74 -25.62
C HIS A 646 -25.60 -22.28 -25.94
N SER A 647 -26.41 -21.58 -26.76
CA SER A 647 -26.20 -20.16 -27.04
C SER A 647 -26.35 -19.30 -25.77
N GLN A 648 -27.34 -19.57 -24.93
CA GLN A 648 -27.53 -18.88 -23.65
C GLN A 648 -26.32 -19.07 -22.72
N LEU A 649 -25.82 -20.30 -22.59
CA LEU A 649 -24.63 -20.58 -21.77
C LEU A 649 -23.36 -19.89 -22.30
N ILE A 650 -23.21 -19.77 -23.62
CA ILE A 650 -22.09 -19.02 -24.22
C ILE A 650 -22.22 -17.53 -23.91
N GLU A 651 -23.43 -16.99 -23.99
CA GLU A 651 -23.69 -15.58 -23.67
C GLU A 651 -23.41 -15.30 -22.18
N GLU A 652 -23.89 -16.14 -21.27
CA GLU A 652 -23.58 -16.05 -19.84
C GLU A 652 -22.07 -16.14 -19.57
N ARG A 653 -21.37 -17.07 -20.22
CA ARG A 653 -19.90 -17.17 -20.12
C ARG A 653 -19.21 -15.87 -20.57
N THR A 654 -19.66 -15.30 -21.69
CA THR A 654 -19.11 -14.05 -22.22
C THR A 654 -19.39 -12.87 -21.29
N GLN A 655 -20.59 -12.81 -20.69
CA GLN A 655 -20.92 -11.79 -19.69
C GLN A 655 -20.07 -11.93 -18.43
N LEU A 656 -19.80 -13.16 -17.96
CA LEU A 656 -18.92 -13.42 -16.83
C LEU A 656 -17.47 -13.04 -17.15
N GLU A 657 -16.97 -13.35 -18.36
CA GLU A 657 -15.65 -12.93 -18.82
C GLU A 657 -15.52 -11.39 -18.83
N LEU A 658 -16.53 -10.67 -19.33
CA LEU A 658 -16.57 -9.20 -19.32
C LEU A 658 -16.61 -8.63 -17.90
N LYS A 659 -17.42 -9.22 -17.00
CA LYS A 659 -17.47 -8.84 -15.58
C LYS A 659 -16.12 -9.07 -14.90
N LEU A 660 -15.49 -10.21 -15.14
CA LEU A 660 -14.17 -10.53 -14.59
C LEU A 660 -13.11 -9.55 -15.10
N GLN A 661 -13.16 -9.18 -16.38
CA GLN A 661 -12.26 -8.15 -16.93
C GLN A 661 -12.49 -6.79 -16.25
N ALA A 662 -13.75 -6.36 -16.12
CA ALA A 662 -14.09 -5.11 -15.44
C ALA A 662 -13.66 -5.12 -13.96
N GLU A 663 -13.86 -6.22 -13.24
CA GLU A 663 -13.36 -6.39 -11.86
C GLU A 663 -11.83 -6.39 -11.79
N THR A 664 -11.14 -6.98 -12.77
CA THR A 664 -9.68 -6.95 -12.84
C THR A 664 -9.16 -5.53 -13.09
N GLU A 665 -9.84 -4.76 -13.92
CA GLU A 665 -9.54 -3.34 -14.17
C GLU A 665 -9.81 -2.50 -12.92
N MET A 666 -10.97 -2.67 -12.27
CA MET A 666 -11.29 -2.01 -10.99
C MET A 666 -10.30 -2.37 -9.88
N TYR A 667 -9.88 -3.64 -9.79
CA TYR A 667 -8.84 -4.08 -8.85
C TYR A 667 -7.51 -3.42 -9.15
N ALA A 668 -7.12 -3.30 -10.43
CA ALA A 668 -5.90 -2.62 -10.82
C ALA A 668 -5.94 -1.11 -10.48
N GLU A 669 -7.08 -0.46 -10.66
CA GLU A 669 -7.29 0.94 -10.26
C GLU A 669 -7.23 1.11 -8.73
N ALA A 670 -7.87 0.20 -7.99
CA ALA A 670 -7.83 0.19 -6.53
C ALA A 670 -6.40 -0.05 -6.01
N GLU A 671 -5.65 -0.96 -6.64
CA GLU A 671 -4.25 -1.21 -6.29
C GLU A 671 -3.36 -0.01 -6.63
N GLU A 672 -3.58 0.67 -7.77
CA GLU A 672 -2.89 1.93 -8.08
C GLU A 672 -3.18 3.01 -7.04
N MET A 673 -4.44 3.16 -6.63
CA MET A 673 -4.82 4.08 -5.55
C MET A 673 -4.17 3.69 -4.22
N ARG A 674 -4.12 2.40 -3.89
CA ARG A 674 -3.47 1.88 -2.67
C ARG A 674 -1.98 2.21 -2.66
N VAL A 675 -1.27 1.96 -3.76
CA VAL A 675 0.16 2.30 -3.90
C VAL A 675 0.38 3.80 -3.80
N ARG A 676 -0.48 4.62 -4.42
CA ARG A 676 -0.40 6.09 -4.32
C ARG A 676 -0.65 6.59 -2.90
N LEU A 677 -1.60 5.99 -2.19
CA LEU A 677 -1.87 6.29 -0.78
C LEU A 677 -0.71 5.87 0.11
N GLU A 678 -0.10 4.70 -0.12
CA GLU A 678 1.07 4.25 0.66
C GLU A 678 2.27 5.17 0.44
N ALA A 679 2.55 5.58 -0.80
CA ALA A 679 3.62 6.55 -1.08
C ALA A 679 3.37 7.89 -0.37
N LYS A 680 2.13 8.40 -0.43
CA LYS A 680 1.75 9.63 0.28
C LYS A 680 1.84 9.47 1.80
N LYS A 681 1.53 8.28 2.32
CA LYS A 681 1.66 7.95 3.73
C LYS A 681 3.13 7.96 4.16
N GLN A 682 4.03 7.36 3.38
CA GLN A 682 5.48 7.42 3.65
C GLN A 682 6.01 8.86 3.62
N GLU A 683 5.62 9.67 2.63
CA GLU A 683 5.96 11.11 2.59
C GLU A 683 5.47 11.84 3.85
N LEU A 684 4.25 11.56 4.29
CA LEU A 684 3.69 12.16 5.51
C LEU A 684 4.39 11.67 6.78
N GLU A 685 4.80 10.40 6.85
CA GLU A 685 5.57 9.85 7.96
C GLU A 685 6.98 10.47 8.04
N GLU A 686 7.64 10.69 6.89
CA GLU A 686 8.93 11.40 6.84
C GLU A 686 8.80 12.85 7.30
N VAL A 687 7.78 13.56 6.81
CA VAL A 687 7.48 14.94 7.25
C VAL A 687 7.16 14.98 8.75
N LEU A 688 6.38 14.02 9.25
CA LEU A 688 6.05 13.94 10.66
C LEU A 688 7.30 13.72 11.52
N HIS A 689 8.19 12.82 11.10
CA HIS A 689 9.44 12.57 11.81
C HIS A 689 10.39 13.78 11.78
N GLU A 690 10.48 14.50 10.65
CA GLU A 690 11.24 15.75 10.57
C GLU A 690 10.64 16.83 11.48
N MET A 691 9.31 16.95 11.54
CA MET A 691 8.63 17.91 12.41
C MET A 691 8.77 17.56 13.90
N GLU A 692 8.74 16.27 14.27
CA GLU A 692 9.02 15.80 15.63
C GLU A 692 10.46 16.12 16.04
N ALA A 693 11.45 15.84 15.18
CA ALA A 693 12.84 16.17 15.46
C ALA A 693 13.07 17.68 15.61
N ARG A 694 12.42 18.50 14.77
CA ARG A 694 12.46 19.97 14.91
C ARG A 694 11.78 20.46 16.20
N LEU A 695 10.70 19.80 16.61
CA LEU A 695 10.01 20.14 17.85
C LEU A 695 10.91 19.83 19.06
N GLU A 696 11.56 18.67 19.09
CA GLU A 696 12.53 18.32 20.13
C GLU A 696 13.69 19.33 20.19
N GLU A 697 14.24 19.73 19.03
CA GLU A 697 15.28 20.77 18.99
C GLU A 697 14.81 22.13 19.55
N GLU A 698 13.57 22.53 19.27
CA GLU A 698 13.00 23.77 19.81
C GLU A 698 12.62 23.67 21.29
N GLU A 699 12.20 22.49 21.76
CA GLU A 699 12.00 22.22 23.19
C GLU A 699 13.32 22.31 23.95
N ASP A 700 14.39 21.71 23.44
CA ASP A 700 15.74 21.81 24.01
C ASP A 700 16.26 23.25 24.03
N ARG A 701 16.02 24.02 22.95
CA ARG A 701 16.33 25.47 22.92
C ARG A 701 15.53 26.24 23.97
N SER A 702 14.23 25.95 24.11
CA SER A 702 13.35 26.57 25.10
C SER A 702 13.82 26.28 26.53
N ILE A 703 14.20 25.05 26.83
CA ILE A 703 14.77 24.65 28.13
C ILE A 703 16.09 25.39 28.38
N SER A 704 16.97 25.47 27.39
CA SER A 704 18.23 26.21 27.49
C SER A 704 17.99 27.70 27.78
N LEU A 705 17.06 28.33 27.06
CA LEU A 705 16.69 29.73 27.27
C LEU A 705 16.01 29.97 28.63
N GLN A 706 15.20 29.03 29.13
CA GLN A 706 14.64 29.10 30.47
C GLN A 706 15.73 29.01 31.55
N GLN A 707 16.74 28.17 31.35
CA GLN A 707 17.87 28.06 32.26
C GLN A 707 18.72 29.35 32.26
N GLU A 708 19.05 29.89 31.08
CA GLU A 708 19.74 31.18 30.96
C GLU A 708 18.94 32.32 31.60
N LYS A 709 17.63 32.36 31.38
CA LYS A 709 16.74 33.34 32.01
C LYS A 709 16.80 33.24 33.54
N LYS A 710 16.77 32.02 34.09
CA LYS A 710 16.85 31.80 35.54
C LYS A 710 18.20 32.24 36.10
N ASP A 711 19.29 31.99 35.39
CA ASP A 711 20.63 32.42 35.79
C ASP A 711 20.74 33.96 35.75
N MET A 712 20.17 34.60 34.73
CA MET A 712 20.08 36.07 34.63
C MET A 712 19.19 36.67 35.72
N GLU A 713 18.06 36.05 36.06
CA GLU A 713 17.21 36.46 37.19
C GLU A 713 17.94 36.35 38.53
N GLN A 714 18.74 35.31 38.73
CA GLN A 714 19.59 35.18 39.92
C GLN A 714 20.69 36.25 39.96
N GLN A 715 21.33 36.55 38.82
CA GLN A 715 22.30 37.65 38.73
C GLN A 715 21.66 39.01 39.03
N LEU A 716 20.45 39.26 38.51
CA LEU A 716 19.70 40.48 38.81
C LEU A 716 19.36 40.58 40.30
N GLN A 717 18.90 39.50 40.94
CA GLN A 717 18.64 39.49 42.38
C GLN A 717 19.90 39.72 43.22
N MET A 718 21.04 39.17 42.82
CA MET A 718 22.31 39.44 43.48
C MET A 718 22.74 40.90 43.31
N LEU A 719 22.56 41.47 42.11
CA LEU A 719 22.86 42.88 41.84
C LEU A 719 21.91 43.82 42.60
N GLU A 720 20.63 43.48 42.71
CA GLU A 720 19.67 44.21 43.54
C GLU A 720 20.05 44.16 45.01
N ALA A 721 20.45 42.99 45.53
CA ALA A 721 20.94 42.85 46.90
C ALA A 721 22.21 43.68 47.14
N HIS A 722 23.16 43.67 46.20
CA HIS A 722 24.35 44.53 46.26
C HIS A 722 24.00 46.02 46.20
N LEU A 723 23.01 46.40 45.41
CA LEU A 723 22.54 47.79 45.33
C LEU A 723 21.96 48.25 46.67
N ILE A 724 21.17 47.39 47.33
CA ILE A 724 20.61 47.66 48.66
C ILE A 724 21.72 47.78 49.71
N GLU A 725 22.72 46.88 49.68
CA GLU A 725 23.88 46.98 50.61
C GLU A 725 24.68 48.29 50.39
N GLU A 726 24.89 48.70 49.15
CA GLU A 726 25.55 49.97 48.82
C GLU A 726 24.68 51.18 49.20
N GLU A 727 23.36 51.10 49.04
CA GLU A 727 22.43 52.15 49.51
C GLU A 727 22.46 52.29 51.04
N ASP A 728 22.47 51.17 51.78
CA ASP A 728 22.60 51.16 53.24
C ASP A 728 23.97 51.71 53.69
N ALA A 729 25.06 51.33 53.01
CA ALA A 729 26.39 51.86 53.25
C ALA A 729 26.46 53.38 53.00
N ARG A 730 25.83 53.85 51.91
CA ARG A 730 25.70 55.26 51.59
C ARG A 730 24.88 56.01 52.63
N GLN A 731 23.80 55.42 53.14
CA GLN A 731 22.98 56.02 54.19
C GLN A 731 23.75 56.14 55.51
N LYS A 732 24.58 55.14 55.84
CA LYS A 732 25.47 55.16 56.99
C LYS A 732 26.56 56.22 56.87
N LEU A 733 27.18 56.35 55.70
CA LEU A 733 28.14 57.42 55.39
C LEU A 733 27.49 58.81 55.45
N GLN A 734 26.23 58.96 55.05
CA GLN A 734 25.47 60.21 55.16
C GLN A 734 25.24 60.58 56.64
N LEU A 735 24.94 59.61 57.50
CA LEU A 735 24.81 59.82 58.95
C LEU A 735 26.15 60.22 59.58
N GLU A 736 27.26 59.55 59.22
CA GLU A 736 28.60 59.92 59.67
C GLU A 736 29.00 61.33 59.21
N LYS A 737 28.70 61.69 57.95
CA LYS A 737 28.89 63.05 57.45
C LYS A 737 28.12 64.08 58.29
N SER A 738 26.85 63.82 58.61
CA SER A 738 26.06 64.74 59.45
C SER A 738 26.64 64.89 60.86
N ALA A 739 27.21 63.81 61.42
CA ALA A 739 27.86 63.84 62.73
C ALA A 739 29.18 64.64 62.70
N VAL A 740 29.93 64.55 61.59
CA VAL A 740 31.14 65.37 61.37
C VAL A 740 30.78 66.83 61.16
N GLU A 741 29.77 67.14 60.35
CA GLU A 741 29.25 68.51 60.17
C GLU A 741 28.78 69.13 61.49
N GLY A 742 28.16 68.33 62.38
CA GLY A 742 27.84 68.76 63.75
C GLY A 742 29.07 69.07 64.61
N LYS A 743 30.16 68.30 64.48
CA LYS A 743 31.44 68.60 65.15
C LYS A 743 32.11 69.85 64.60
N VAL A 744 32.03 70.08 63.29
CA VAL A 744 32.54 71.29 62.64
C VAL A 744 31.79 72.52 63.13
N LYS A 745 30.45 72.48 63.18
CA LYS A 745 29.65 73.58 63.75
C LYS A 745 30.02 73.91 65.20
N LYS A 746 30.27 72.88 66.02
CA LYS A 746 30.71 73.09 67.41
C LYS A 746 32.08 73.77 67.49
N MET A 747 33.02 73.39 66.61
CA MET A 747 34.31 74.09 66.51
C MET A 747 34.19 75.51 65.96
N GLU A 748 33.22 75.79 65.07
CA GLU A 748 32.92 77.14 64.60
C GLU A 748 32.34 78.02 65.71
N GLU A 749 31.47 77.47 66.58
CA GLU A 749 30.96 78.16 67.77
C GLU A 749 32.08 78.46 68.80
N ASP A 750 32.99 77.51 69.02
CA ASP A 750 34.17 77.69 69.90
C ASP A 750 35.16 78.74 69.33
N LEU A 751 35.29 78.83 67.99
CA LEU A 751 36.06 79.87 67.30
C LEU A 751 35.43 81.27 67.46
N MET A 752 34.10 81.37 67.38
CA MET A 752 33.38 82.63 67.62
C MET A 752 33.56 83.14 69.06
N LEU A 753 33.58 82.24 70.05
CA LEU A 753 33.85 82.59 71.45
C LEU A 753 35.29 83.11 71.68
N MET A 754 36.26 82.55 70.95
CA MET A 754 37.66 83.02 70.98
C MET A 754 37.82 84.36 70.26
N ASP A 755 37.08 84.61 69.17
CA ASP A 755 37.11 85.89 68.45
C ASP A 755 36.51 87.04 69.28
N ASP A 756 35.46 86.78 70.07
CA ASP A 756 34.82 87.77 70.93
C ASP A 756 35.68 88.17 72.15
N GLN A 757 36.56 87.27 72.62
CA GLN A 757 37.60 87.60 73.61
C GLN A 757 38.75 88.43 73.01
N ASN A 758 39.11 88.18 71.76
CA ASN A 758 40.20 88.88 71.06
C ASN A 758 39.80 90.33 70.68
N ASN A 759 38.53 90.54 70.32
CA ASN A 759 37.98 91.86 69.97
C ASN A 759 37.88 92.84 71.16
N LYS A 760 37.82 92.35 72.41
CA LYS A 760 37.87 93.20 73.62
C LYS A 760 39.27 93.73 73.91
N LEU A 761 40.32 92.94 73.63
CA LEU A 761 41.72 93.34 73.79
C LEU A 761 42.21 94.27 72.66
N GLN A 762 41.64 94.17 71.44
CA GLN A 762 41.97 95.07 70.33
C GLN A 762 41.39 96.50 70.46
N LYS A 763 40.31 96.70 71.23
CA LYS A 763 39.70 98.03 71.42
C LYS A 763 40.48 98.94 72.37
N GLU A 764 41.31 98.41 73.28
CA GLU A 764 42.18 99.22 74.15
C GLU A 764 43.49 99.66 73.45
N ARG A 765 43.95 98.92 72.43
CA ARG A 765 45.18 99.27 71.66
C ARG A 765 44.95 100.41 70.66
N LYS A 766 43.75 100.48 70.07
CA LYS A 766 43.42 101.39 68.97
C LYS A 766 43.25 102.87 69.39
N LEU A 767 42.96 103.12 70.68
CA LEU A 767 42.82 104.48 71.25
C LEU A 767 44.17 105.21 71.44
N LEU A 768 45.30 104.49 71.34
CA LEU A 768 46.67 105.05 71.47
C LEU A 768 47.38 105.27 70.13
N GLU A 769 46.95 104.61 69.04
CA GLU A 769 47.56 104.71 67.71
C GLU A 769 46.97 105.88 66.86
N GLU A 770 45.79 106.40 67.22
CA GLU A 770 45.15 107.57 66.57
C GLU A 770 45.81 108.94 66.90
N ARG A 771 46.86 108.97 67.73
CA ARG A 771 47.68 110.19 67.97
C ARG A 771 48.89 110.32 67.03
N LEU A 772 49.13 109.36 66.14
CA LEU A 772 50.33 109.30 65.28
C LEU A 772 50.02 109.32 63.77
N ALA A 773 48.84 109.80 63.37
CA ALA A 773 48.41 109.85 61.96
C ALA A 773 48.81 111.12 61.18
N ASP A 774 49.38 112.17 61.78
CA ASP A 774 49.19 113.52 61.19
C ASP A 774 50.41 114.21 60.56
N MET A 775 51.53 113.54 60.27
CA MET A 775 52.76 114.26 59.82
C MET A 775 53.57 113.71 58.64
N THR A 776 53.10 112.73 57.88
CA THR A 776 53.78 112.37 56.61
C THR A 776 52.81 111.99 55.49
N SER A 777 51.60 112.54 55.55
CA SER A 777 50.98 113.05 54.33
C SER A 777 51.75 114.31 53.97
N ASN A 778 52.78 114.18 53.15
CA ASN A 778 52.95 115.10 52.04
C ASN A 778 54.07 114.67 51.14
N LEU A 779 53.75 114.87 49.87
CA LEU A 779 54.65 115.06 48.75
C LEU A 779 55.02 113.79 48.01
N ALA A 780 54.35 113.70 46.87
CA ALA A 780 55.01 113.49 45.60
C ALA A 780 55.55 112.08 45.41
N GLU A 781 54.77 111.30 44.69
CA GLU A 781 55.08 111.12 43.27
C GLU A 781 53.94 110.30 42.67
N GLU A 782 52.74 110.89 42.66
CA GLU A 782 52.12 111.19 41.37
C GLU A 782 53.07 111.86 40.35
N GLU A 783 53.98 111.06 39.82
CA GLU A 783 54.67 111.28 38.54
C GLU A 783 55.10 109.93 37.97
N GLU A 784 54.17 109.26 37.27
CA GLU A 784 54.40 108.67 35.93
C GLU A 784 53.42 107.53 35.63
N LYS A 785 52.19 107.92 35.32
CA LYS A 785 51.39 107.29 34.26
C LYS A 785 52.10 107.49 32.91
N SER A 786 53.14 106.70 32.58
CA SER A 786 53.64 106.67 31.19
C SER A 786 54.57 105.51 30.79
N LYS A 787 54.40 104.29 31.30
CA LYS A 787 54.99 103.08 30.66
C LYS A 787 54.37 101.82 31.23
N ASN A 788 53.46 101.18 30.49
CA ASN A 788 53.51 99.73 30.25
C ASN A 788 52.41 99.24 29.29
N LEU A 789 52.15 100.03 28.25
CA LEU A 789 51.45 99.63 27.02
C LEU A 789 52.36 98.79 26.08
N THR A 790 53.22 97.95 26.66
CA THR A 790 54.25 97.18 25.93
C THR A 790 54.43 95.76 26.46
N LYS A 791 53.44 95.23 27.20
CA LYS A 791 53.35 93.80 27.59
C LYS A 791 52.09 93.09 27.06
N LEU A 792 51.21 93.79 26.34
CA LEU A 792 49.99 93.22 25.75
C LEU A 792 50.15 92.81 24.27
N LYS A 793 51.27 93.18 23.62
CA LYS A 793 51.52 92.90 22.20
C LYS A 793 52.08 91.49 21.94
N THR A 794 52.95 90.98 22.81
CA THR A 794 53.58 89.65 22.65
C THR A 794 52.65 88.47 22.96
N LYS A 795 51.46 88.71 23.52
CA LYS A 795 50.47 87.66 23.80
C LYS A 795 49.51 87.38 22.62
N HIS A 796 49.45 88.29 21.65
CA HIS A 796 48.55 88.17 20.50
C HIS A 796 49.24 87.61 19.24
N GLU A 797 50.57 87.63 19.15
CA GLU A 797 51.31 87.04 18.02
C GLU A 797 51.51 85.51 18.15
N SER A 798 51.55 84.94 19.37
CA SER A 798 51.61 83.47 19.55
C SER A 798 50.26 82.77 19.32
N MET A 799 49.15 83.49 19.55
CA MET A 799 47.80 82.95 19.44
C MET A 799 47.33 82.82 17.99
N ILE A 800 47.95 83.55 17.05
CA ILE A 800 47.64 83.49 15.62
C ILE A 800 48.33 82.28 14.96
N SER A 801 49.56 81.93 15.36
CA SER A 801 50.28 80.75 14.85
C SER A 801 49.66 79.40 15.30
N GLU A 802 49.05 79.35 16.50
CA GLU A 802 48.32 78.15 16.96
C GLU A 802 46.95 77.96 16.26
N LEU A 803 46.32 79.03 15.78
CA LEU A 803 45.04 78.97 15.08
C LEU A 803 45.20 78.57 13.59
N GLU A 804 46.31 78.91 12.94
CA GLU A 804 46.59 78.51 11.56
C GLU A 804 46.93 77.01 11.42
N VAL A 805 47.53 76.40 12.46
CA VAL A 805 47.80 74.94 12.50
C VAL A 805 46.54 74.13 12.85
N ARG A 806 45.64 74.67 13.68
CA ARG A 806 44.33 74.05 13.97
C ARG A 806 43.40 74.08 12.76
N PHE A 807 43.38 75.16 11.98
CA PHE A 807 42.56 75.28 10.78
C PHE A 807 42.91 74.24 9.68
N LYS A 808 44.21 73.96 9.46
CA LYS A 808 44.65 72.91 8.51
C LYS A 808 44.42 71.47 8.99
N LYS A 809 44.31 71.25 10.31
CA LYS A 809 43.96 69.94 10.90
C LYS A 809 42.46 69.68 10.81
N GLU A 810 41.65 70.73 10.98
CA GLU A 810 40.19 70.73 10.83
C GLU A 810 39.75 70.47 9.37
N GLU A 811 40.45 71.03 8.39
CA GLU A 811 40.15 70.87 6.96
C GLU A 811 40.42 69.44 6.45
N LYS A 812 41.44 68.76 7.01
CA LYS A 812 41.77 67.36 6.71
C LYS A 812 40.81 66.38 7.42
N ALA A 813 40.44 66.66 8.67
CA ALA A 813 39.42 65.91 9.40
C ALA A 813 38.03 66.01 8.74
N ARG A 814 37.69 67.16 8.15
CA ARG A 814 36.43 67.35 7.41
C ARG A 814 36.36 66.51 6.12
N GLN A 815 37.46 66.38 5.37
CA GLN A 815 37.51 65.51 4.18
C GLN A 815 37.44 64.01 4.49
N ASP A 816 38.00 63.58 5.63
CA ASP A 816 37.91 62.18 6.07
C ASP A 816 36.51 61.85 6.63
N VAL A 817 35.86 62.80 7.31
CA VAL A 817 34.45 62.69 7.75
C VAL A 817 33.48 62.70 6.56
N GLU A 818 33.76 63.44 5.48
CA GLU A 818 32.90 63.48 4.30
C GLU A 818 33.02 62.23 3.41
N LYS A 819 34.18 61.56 3.44
CA LYS A 819 34.37 60.21 2.86
C LYS A 819 33.74 59.12 3.72
N ALA A 820 33.87 59.18 5.05
CA ALA A 820 33.21 58.27 5.97
C ALA A 820 31.68 58.41 5.88
N LYS A 821 31.17 59.64 5.77
CA LYS A 821 29.74 59.92 5.55
C LYS A 821 29.23 59.31 4.25
N LYS A 822 29.93 59.45 3.12
CA LYS A 822 29.53 58.80 1.85
C LYS A 822 29.57 57.27 1.92
N LYS A 823 30.45 56.70 2.75
CA LYS A 823 30.54 55.24 2.96
C LYS A 823 29.40 54.73 3.85
N VAL A 824 29.10 55.47 4.92
CA VAL A 824 27.95 55.20 5.80
C VAL A 824 26.62 55.45 5.09
N ASP A 825 26.51 56.45 4.21
CA ASP A 825 25.31 56.68 3.39
C ASP A 825 25.11 55.58 2.33
N ALA A 826 26.18 54.97 1.82
CA ALA A 826 26.10 53.81 0.93
C ALA A 826 25.73 52.53 1.69
N GLU A 827 26.34 52.29 2.86
CA GLU A 827 25.97 51.18 3.77
C GLU A 827 24.53 51.35 4.30
N LEU A 828 24.08 52.58 4.58
CA LEU A 828 22.71 52.89 4.99
C LEU A 828 21.70 52.65 3.87
N ASN A 829 22.04 52.96 2.61
CA ASN A 829 21.20 52.65 1.46
C ASN A 829 21.13 51.14 1.19
N GLU A 830 22.25 50.40 1.28
CA GLU A 830 22.24 48.93 1.22
C GLU A 830 21.44 48.31 2.37
N LEU A 831 21.58 48.83 3.59
CA LEU A 831 20.76 48.40 4.74
C LEU A 831 19.29 48.78 4.60
N GLN A 832 18.96 49.91 3.95
CA GLN A 832 17.59 50.29 3.66
C GLN A 832 16.97 49.42 2.56
N GLU A 833 17.75 49.03 1.56
CA GLU A 833 17.31 48.10 0.50
C GLU A 833 17.15 46.68 1.05
N GLN A 834 18.08 46.22 1.90
CA GLN A 834 17.97 44.96 2.65
C GLN A 834 16.80 44.99 3.66
N TYR A 835 16.56 46.12 4.32
CA TYR A 835 15.41 46.28 5.23
C TYR A 835 14.09 46.32 4.47
N ALA A 836 14.06 46.89 3.25
CA ALA A 836 12.89 46.87 2.38
C ALA A 836 12.62 45.44 1.85
N ASP A 837 13.66 44.70 1.46
CA ASP A 837 13.54 43.29 1.06
C ASP A 837 13.14 42.39 2.23
N LEU A 838 13.70 42.61 3.43
CA LEU A 838 13.28 41.93 4.66
C LEU A 838 11.86 42.30 5.07
N GLN A 839 11.41 43.56 4.87
CA GLN A 839 10.02 43.95 5.09
C GLN A 839 9.08 43.33 4.05
N ALA A 840 9.50 43.19 2.80
CA ALA A 840 8.74 42.50 1.77
C ALA A 840 8.62 40.99 2.06
N GLN A 841 9.73 40.36 2.48
CA GLN A 841 9.73 38.97 2.94
C GLN A 841 8.92 38.78 4.23
N LEU A 842 8.96 39.72 5.18
CA LEU A 842 8.10 39.70 6.37
C LEU A 842 6.62 39.89 6.02
N ALA A 843 6.29 40.71 5.03
CA ALA A 843 4.93 40.90 4.55
C ALA A 843 4.42 39.64 3.82
N GLU A 844 5.27 39.02 3.01
CA GLU A 844 4.97 37.76 2.31
C GLU A 844 4.85 36.59 3.30
N LEU A 845 5.76 36.47 4.27
CA LEU A 845 5.68 35.47 5.33
C LEU A 845 4.49 35.72 6.25
N ARG A 846 4.12 36.97 6.54
CA ARG A 846 2.87 37.28 7.28
C ARG A 846 1.62 36.97 6.46
N ALA A 847 1.64 37.16 5.15
CA ALA A 847 0.53 36.77 4.27
C ALA A 847 0.42 35.24 4.17
N GLN A 848 1.55 34.53 4.11
CA GLN A 848 1.59 33.08 4.14
C GLN A 848 1.18 32.54 5.51
N LEU A 849 1.60 33.17 6.62
CA LEU A 849 1.18 32.83 7.97
C LEU A 849 -0.31 33.08 8.15
N ALA A 850 -0.85 34.22 7.71
CA ALA A 850 -2.29 34.49 7.76
C ALA A 850 -3.09 33.51 6.89
N ALA A 851 -2.60 33.15 5.70
CA ALA A 851 -3.23 32.12 4.87
C ALA A 851 -3.16 30.73 5.53
N LYS A 852 -2.06 30.42 6.23
CA LYS A 852 -1.90 29.17 6.99
C LYS A 852 -2.73 29.16 8.28
N GLU A 853 -2.91 30.29 8.94
CA GLU A 853 -3.81 30.45 10.09
C GLU A 853 -5.28 30.35 9.67
N GLU A 854 -5.65 30.88 8.50
CA GLU A 854 -6.98 30.74 7.92
C GLU A 854 -7.24 29.30 7.45
N GLU A 855 -6.23 28.64 6.87
CA GLU A 855 -6.28 27.22 6.52
C GLU A 855 -6.30 26.32 7.78
N LEU A 856 -5.60 26.71 8.85
CA LEU A 856 -5.63 26.05 10.15
C LEU A 856 -6.99 26.24 10.83
N GLN A 857 -7.59 27.43 10.79
CA GLN A 857 -8.94 27.66 11.30
C GLN A 857 -9.99 26.94 10.46
N ALA A 858 -9.85 26.90 9.14
CA ALA A 858 -10.74 26.14 8.26
C ALA A 858 -10.63 24.64 8.51
N THR A 859 -9.42 24.11 8.75
CA THR A 859 -9.22 22.70 9.09
C THR A 859 -9.64 22.39 10.52
N GLN A 860 -9.49 23.30 11.49
CA GLN A 860 -10.05 23.16 12.84
C GLN A 860 -11.57 23.20 12.83
N ALA A 861 -12.19 24.12 12.09
CA ALA A 861 -13.64 24.17 11.92
C ALA A 861 -14.16 22.90 11.22
N ARG A 862 -13.42 22.39 10.23
CA ARG A 862 -13.73 21.14 9.54
C ARG A 862 -13.48 19.91 10.43
N LEU A 863 -12.50 19.95 11.33
CA LEU A 863 -12.24 18.92 12.33
C LEU A 863 -13.33 18.93 13.42
N GLU A 864 -13.81 20.10 13.83
CA GLU A 864 -14.95 20.25 14.72
C GLU A 864 -16.24 19.78 14.05
N GLU A 865 -16.46 20.11 12.78
CA GLU A 865 -17.60 19.62 11.99
C GLU A 865 -17.52 18.10 11.78
N GLU A 866 -16.36 17.54 11.44
CA GLU A 866 -16.10 16.10 11.37
C GLU A 866 -16.22 15.44 12.74
N SER A 867 -15.86 16.10 13.84
CA SER A 867 -16.02 15.59 15.20
C SER A 867 -17.50 15.57 15.62
N ILE A 868 -18.27 16.60 15.24
CA ILE A 868 -19.73 16.66 15.42
C ILE A 868 -20.41 15.62 14.53
N GLN A 869 -19.99 15.46 13.28
CA GLN A 869 -20.49 14.44 12.36
C GLN A 869 -20.11 13.03 12.82
N ARG A 870 -18.91 12.81 13.35
CA ARG A 870 -18.49 11.56 13.99
C ARG A 870 -19.29 11.29 15.25
N GLY A 871 -19.57 12.30 16.07
CA GLY A 871 -20.45 12.19 17.23
C GLY A 871 -21.88 11.85 16.84
N ALA A 872 -22.42 12.50 15.81
CA ALA A 872 -23.74 12.21 15.25
C ALA A 872 -23.80 10.83 14.58
N ALA A 873 -22.74 10.41 13.89
CA ALA A 873 -22.61 9.10 13.27
C ALA A 873 -22.49 8.00 14.34
N VAL A 874 -21.71 8.20 15.41
CA VAL A 874 -21.62 7.26 16.54
C VAL A 874 -22.95 7.17 17.29
N LYS A 875 -23.68 8.28 17.42
CA LYS A 875 -25.03 8.28 18.00
C LYS A 875 -26.02 7.55 17.10
N ARG A 876 -25.95 7.78 15.77
CA ARG A 876 -26.77 7.10 14.77
C ARG A 876 -26.41 5.63 14.62
N VAL A 877 -25.15 5.25 14.80
CA VAL A 877 -24.70 3.86 14.91
C VAL A 877 -25.27 3.22 16.17
N ARG A 878 -25.24 3.89 17.32
CA ARG A 878 -25.92 3.38 18.54
C ARG A 878 -27.43 3.26 18.37
N GLU A 879 -28.08 4.23 17.74
CA GLU A 879 -29.52 4.16 17.43
C GLU A 879 -29.81 3.02 16.45
N LEU A 880 -28.96 2.80 15.44
CA LEU A 880 -29.07 1.67 14.51
C LEU A 880 -28.70 0.32 15.15
N GLU A 881 -27.80 0.27 16.14
CA GLU A 881 -27.48 -0.92 16.93
C GLU A 881 -28.64 -1.31 17.84
N VAL A 882 -29.31 -0.33 18.45
CA VAL A 882 -30.56 -0.55 19.20
C VAL A 882 -31.67 -0.99 18.25
N LEU A 883 -31.83 -0.34 17.09
CA LEU A 883 -32.82 -0.73 16.10
C LEU A 883 -32.53 -2.12 15.49
N LEU A 884 -31.25 -2.49 15.32
CA LEU A 884 -30.82 -3.82 14.89
C LEU A 884 -31.10 -4.87 15.95
N SER A 885 -30.94 -4.52 17.24
CA SER A 885 -31.29 -5.39 18.35
C SER A 885 -32.81 -5.59 18.44
N GLU A 886 -33.60 -4.53 18.29
CA GLU A 886 -35.06 -4.59 18.24
C GLU A 886 -35.54 -5.36 17.00
N LEU A 887 -34.95 -5.13 15.82
CA LEU A 887 -35.26 -5.90 14.61
C LEU A 887 -34.78 -7.35 14.70
N GLN A 888 -33.73 -7.65 15.46
CA GLN A 888 -33.31 -9.03 15.76
C GLN A 888 -34.30 -9.71 16.69
N GLU A 889 -34.78 -9.03 17.74
CA GLU A 889 -35.83 -9.56 18.62
C GLU A 889 -37.15 -9.73 17.84
N ASP A 890 -37.52 -8.80 16.98
CA ASP A 890 -38.70 -8.90 16.11
C ASP A 890 -38.55 -10.03 15.09
N LEU A 891 -37.37 -10.23 14.51
CA LEU A 891 -37.08 -11.33 13.60
C LEU A 891 -37.06 -12.68 14.33
N GLU A 892 -36.57 -12.74 15.57
CA GLU A 892 -36.64 -13.95 16.39
C GLU A 892 -38.07 -14.23 16.86
N ALA A 893 -38.85 -13.20 17.18
CA ALA A 893 -40.26 -13.32 17.49
C ALA A 893 -41.09 -13.75 16.27
N GLU A 894 -40.79 -13.23 15.08
CA GLU A 894 -41.42 -13.61 13.81
C GLU A 894 -41.02 -15.04 13.41
N LYS A 895 -39.75 -15.44 13.57
CA LYS A 895 -39.30 -16.83 13.40
C LYS A 895 -39.97 -17.78 14.40
N ALA A 896 -40.14 -17.37 15.65
CA ALA A 896 -40.83 -18.16 16.67
C ALA A 896 -42.33 -18.29 16.39
N ALA A 897 -42.98 -17.21 15.93
CA ALA A 897 -44.37 -17.21 15.51
C ALA A 897 -44.59 -18.05 14.25
N ARG A 898 -43.73 -17.89 13.25
CA ARG A 898 -43.70 -18.70 12.02
C ARG A 898 -43.43 -20.17 12.33
N GLY A 899 -42.53 -20.47 13.26
CA GLY A 899 -42.27 -21.83 13.74
C GLY A 899 -43.51 -22.46 14.41
N LYS A 900 -44.27 -21.68 15.20
CA LYS A 900 -45.54 -22.14 15.79
C LYS A 900 -46.62 -22.37 14.75
N VAL A 901 -46.70 -21.52 13.72
CA VAL A 901 -47.67 -21.66 12.62
C VAL A 901 -47.30 -22.81 11.68
N GLU A 902 -46.01 -22.99 11.37
CA GLU A 902 -45.53 -24.14 10.59
C GLU A 902 -45.70 -25.45 11.36
N ALA A 903 -45.52 -25.46 12.69
CA ALA A 903 -45.84 -26.60 13.54
C ALA A 903 -47.34 -26.91 13.52
N ALA A 904 -48.21 -25.92 13.74
CA ALA A 904 -49.67 -26.11 13.69
C ALA A 904 -50.16 -26.58 12.30
N ARG A 905 -49.55 -26.08 11.22
CA ARG A 905 -49.83 -26.55 9.85
C ARG A 905 -49.34 -27.98 9.60
N ARG A 906 -48.23 -28.38 10.24
CA ARG A 906 -47.69 -29.75 10.16
C ARG A 906 -48.59 -30.70 10.94
N ASP A 907 -49.02 -30.32 12.13
CA ASP A 907 -49.94 -31.09 12.97
C ASP A 907 -51.31 -31.26 12.27
N LEU A 908 -51.89 -30.19 11.72
CA LEU A 908 -53.12 -30.26 10.91
C LEU A 908 -52.94 -31.07 9.62
N GLY A 909 -51.75 -31.02 9.01
CA GLY A 909 -51.41 -31.83 7.83
C GLY A 909 -51.23 -33.31 8.16
N GLU A 910 -50.71 -33.63 9.34
CA GLU A 910 -50.59 -34.98 9.87
C GLU A 910 -51.95 -35.53 10.28
N GLU A 911 -52.84 -34.74 10.91
CA GLU A 911 -54.23 -35.11 11.18
C GLU A 911 -55.03 -35.35 9.90
N LEU A 912 -54.84 -34.50 8.87
CA LEU A 912 -55.51 -34.66 7.58
C LEU A 912 -55.02 -35.90 6.82
N ASN A 913 -53.73 -36.22 6.92
CA ASN A 913 -53.18 -37.46 6.37
C ASN A 913 -53.63 -38.68 7.18
N ALA A 914 -53.68 -38.61 8.51
CA ALA A 914 -54.19 -39.70 9.36
C ALA A 914 -55.66 -40.00 9.07
N LEU A 915 -56.51 -38.96 8.93
CA LEU A 915 -57.91 -39.11 8.53
C LEU A 915 -58.06 -39.67 7.10
N ARG A 916 -57.15 -39.32 6.20
CA ARG A 916 -57.11 -39.85 4.83
C ARG A 916 -56.68 -41.32 4.79
N THR A 917 -55.72 -41.71 5.62
CA THR A 917 -55.29 -43.11 5.77
C THR A 917 -56.36 -43.94 6.47
N GLU A 918 -57.06 -43.43 7.48
CA GLU A 918 -58.23 -44.09 8.07
C GLU A 918 -59.41 -44.22 7.09
N LEU A 919 -59.57 -43.23 6.19
CA LEU A 919 -60.56 -43.30 5.11
C LEU A 919 -60.22 -44.41 4.11
N GLU A 920 -58.94 -44.54 3.75
CA GLU A 920 -58.42 -45.59 2.85
C GLU A 920 -58.42 -46.99 3.51
N ASP A 921 -58.18 -47.10 4.82
CA ASP A 921 -58.18 -48.37 5.57
C ASP A 921 -59.58 -48.91 5.88
N SER A 922 -60.63 -48.08 5.76
CA SER A 922 -62.01 -48.46 6.09
C SER A 922 -62.79 -49.14 4.95
N LEU A 923 -62.08 -49.78 4.01
CA LEU A 923 -62.57 -50.29 2.73
C LEU A 923 -63.41 -51.59 2.76
N ASP A 924 -64.00 -51.99 3.90
CA ASP A 924 -64.89 -53.17 3.95
C ASP A 924 -66.19 -52.99 4.76
N THR A 925 -67.28 -52.95 3.99
CA THR A 925 -68.70 -53.26 4.28
C THR A 925 -69.58 -52.39 5.22
N THR A 926 -70.76 -52.06 4.65
CA THR A 926 -72.10 -51.78 5.22
C THR A 926 -72.57 -50.33 5.46
N ALA A 927 -73.86 -50.11 5.18
CA ALA A 927 -74.55 -48.82 4.95
C ALA A 927 -74.45 -47.75 6.06
N ALA A 928 -74.07 -48.10 7.30
CA ALA A 928 -73.81 -47.12 8.36
C ALA A 928 -72.60 -46.20 8.05
N GLN A 929 -71.72 -46.65 7.16
CA GLN A 929 -70.51 -45.93 6.80
C GLN A 929 -70.75 -44.83 5.75
N GLN A 930 -71.84 -44.86 4.97
CA GLN A 930 -72.16 -43.78 4.02
C GLN A 930 -72.53 -42.47 4.74
N GLU A 931 -73.20 -42.56 5.89
CA GLU A 931 -73.58 -41.39 6.69
C GLU A 931 -72.37 -40.83 7.47
N LEU A 932 -71.48 -41.70 7.95
CA LEU A 932 -70.20 -41.30 8.57
C LEU A 932 -69.22 -40.71 7.54
N ARG A 933 -69.22 -41.25 6.32
CA ARG A 933 -68.44 -40.73 5.18
C ARG A 933 -68.96 -39.37 4.73
N ALA A 934 -70.27 -39.15 4.68
CA ALA A 934 -70.85 -37.84 4.39
C ALA A 934 -70.48 -36.79 5.45
N LYS A 935 -70.49 -37.16 6.74
CA LYS A 935 -70.02 -36.27 7.83
C LYS A 935 -68.52 -35.98 7.75
N ARG A 936 -67.68 -36.99 7.50
CA ARG A 936 -66.22 -36.83 7.35
C ARG A 936 -65.84 -36.08 6.08
N GLU A 937 -66.54 -36.29 4.96
CA GLU A 937 -66.38 -35.49 3.74
C GLU A 937 -66.79 -34.03 3.97
N GLN A 938 -67.84 -33.79 4.77
CA GLN A 938 -68.26 -32.45 5.16
C GLN A 938 -67.27 -31.75 6.12
N GLU A 939 -66.66 -32.48 7.05
CA GLU A 939 -65.58 -31.96 7.91
C GLU A 939 -64.30 -31.65 7.12
N VAL A 940 -63.90 -32.52 6.20
CA VAL A 940 -62.76 -32.27 5.29
C VAL A 940 -63.06 -31.07 4.38
N PHE A 941 -64.29 -30.92 3.92
CA PHE A 941 -64.72 -29.76 3.13
C PHE A 941 -64.69 -28.46 3.94
N MET A 942 -65.16 -28.49 5.19
CA MET A 942 -65.13 -27.33 6.10
C MET A 942 -63.68 -26.93 6.45
N LEU A 943 -62.80 -27.89 6.71
CA LEU A 943 -61.38 -27.65 6.97
C LEU A 943 -60.66 -27.11 5.74
N LYS A 944 -60.93 -27.65 4.54
CA LYS A 944 -60.42 -27.08 3.28
C LYS A 944 -60.88 -25.64 3.07
N LYS A 945 -62.16 -25.35 3.35
CA LYS A 945 -62.70 -23.99 3.25
C LYS A 945 -62.07 -23.04 4.26
N ALA A 946 -61.82 -23.48 5.50
CA ALA A 946 -61.14 -22.69 6.51
C ALA A 946 -59.67 -22.40 6.12
N ILE A 947 -58.97 -23.37 5.54
CA ILE A 947 -57.61 -23.19 5.02
C ILE A 947 -57.58 -22.22 3.84
N GLU A 948 -58.56 -22.29 2.92
CA GLU A 948 -58.68 -21.34 1.80
C GLU A 948 -59.07 -19.93 2.25
N GLU A 949 -59.84 -19.79 3.33
CA GLU A 949 -60.27 -18.51 3.88
C GLU A 949 -59.15 -17.83 4.68
N GLU A 950 -58.38 -18.58 5.46
CA GLU A 950 -57.13 -18.09 6.08
C GLU A 950 -56.06 -17.78 5.02
N GLY A 951 -55.93 -18.62 3.99
CA GLY A 951 -55.06 -18.35 2.85
C GLY A 951 -55.39 -17.02 2.17
N ARG A 952 -56.68 -16.76 1.91
CA ARG A 952 -57.15 -15.49 1.34
C ARG A 952 -56.91 -14.30 2.27
N ASN A 953 -57.12 -14.45 3.59
CA ASN A 953 -56.84 -13.38 4.55
C ASN A 953 -55.35 -13.05 4.64
N HIS A 954 -54.48 -14.07 4.60
CA HIS A 954 -53.04 -13.89 4.60
C HIS A 954 -52.54 -13.25 3.30
N GLU A 955 -53.09 -13.66 2.15
CA GLU A 955 -52.79 -13.08 0.84
C GLU A 955 -53.25 -11.62 0.76
N ALA A 956 -54.41 -11.29 1.34
CA ALA A 956 -54.89 -9.92 1.49
C ALA A 956 -53.99 -9.08 2.42
N GLN A 957 -53.49 -9.63 3.53
CA GLN A 957 -52.55 -8.94 4.42
C GLN A 957 -51.19 -8.70 3.76
N ILE A 958 -50.67 -9.67 3.00
CA ILE A 958 -49.44 -9.52 2.23
C ILE A 958 -49.63 -8.45 1.14
N GLN A 959 -50.80 -8.40 0.51
CA GLN A 959 -51.11 -7.39 -0.49
C GLN A 959 -51.20 -5.98 0.13
N ASP A 960 -51.81 -5.84 1.32
CA ASP A 960 -51.88 -4.58 2.07
C ASP A 960 -50.49 -4.11 2.55
N LEU A 961 -49.63 -5.03 3.00
CA LEU A 961 -48.23 -4.75 3.35
C LEU A 961 -47.40 -4.34 2.13
N ARG A 962 -47.57 -5.02 0.99
CA ARG A 962 -46.92 -4.63 -0.27
C ARG A 962 -47.39 -3.27 -0.75
N GLN A 963 -48.67 -2.95 -0.59
CA GLN A 963 -49.21 -1.66 -0.95
C GLN A 963 -48.66 -0.55 -0.04
N LYS A 964 -48.56 -0.80 1.27
CA LYS A 964 -47.90 0.11 2.23
C LYS A 964 -46.42 0.31 1.95
N HIS A 965 -45.68 -0.75 1.63
CA HIS A 965 -44.28 -0.65 1.23
C HIS A 965 -44.11 0.09 -0.11
N SER A 966 -45.01 -0.13 -1.06
CA SER A 966 -45.00 0.61 -2.33
C SER A 966 -45.28 2.10 -2.12
N GLN A 967 -46.22 2.45 -1.23
CA GLN A 967 -46.51 3.85 -0.86
C GLN A 967 -45.32 4.49 -0.12
N ALA A 968 -44.69 3.77 0.81
CA ALA A 968 -43.49 4.27 1.50
C ALA A 968 -42.31 4.47 0.54
N VAL A 969 -42.16 3.60 -0.46
CA VAL A 969 -41.15 3.75 -1.52
C VAL A 969 -41.48 4.93 -2.42
N GLU A 970 -42.75 5.15 -2.78
CA GLU A 970 -43.17 6.34 -3.54
C GLU A 970 -42.93 7.63 -2.75
N GLU A 971 -43.27 7.68 -1.45
CA GLU A 971 -42.98 8.82 -0.58
C GLU A 971 -41.48 9.08 -0.44
N LEU A 972 -40.66 8.05 -0.26
CA LEU A 972 -39.20 8.19 -0.21
C LEU A 972 -38.63 8.63 -1.57
N THR A 973 -39.22 8.18 -2.67
CA THR A 973 -38.82 8.60 -4.03
C THR A 973 -39.20 10.06 -4.28
N GLU A 974 -40.37 10.50 -3.79
CA GLU A 974 -40.82 11.89 -3.86
C GLU A 974 -39.97 12.80 -2.95
N GLN A 975 -39.61 12.34 -1.75
CA GLN A 975 -38.65 13.02 -0.87
C GLN A 975 -37.26 13.11 -1.48
N LEU A 976 -36.78 12.06 -2.14
CA LEU A 976 -35.51 12.06 -2.87
C LEU A 976 -35.54 13.06 -4.03
N GLU A 977 -36.65 13.13 -4.77
CA GLU A 977 -36.78 14.05 -5.89
C GLU A 977 -36.97 15.50 -5.43
N GLN A 978 -37.64 15.71 -4.30
CA GLN A 978 -37.72 17.00 -3.62
C GLN A 978 -36.34 17.42 -3.09
N ALA A 979 -35.56 16.51 -2.51
CA ALA A 979 -34.19 16.75 -2.09
C ALA A 979 -33.27 17.08 -3.28
N LYS A 980 -33.43 16.40 -4.43
CA LYS A 980 -32.71 16.75 -5.67
C LYS A 980 -33.09 18.14 -6.18
N ARG A 981 -34.38 18.51 -6.14
CA ARG A 981 -34.83 19.86 -6.52
C ARG A 981 -34.27 20.92 -5.57
N VAL A 982 -34.26 20.66 -4.26
CA VAL A 982 -33.64 21.54 -3.26
C VAL A 982 -32.13 21.64 -3.50
N ARG A 983 -31.45 20.53 -3.81
CA ARG A 983 -30.02 20.53 -4.17
C ARG A 983 -29.75 21.36 -5.42
N VAL A 984 -30.55 21.23 -6.48
CA VAL A 984 -30.40 22.02 -7.70
C VAL A 984 -30.67 23.50 -7.44
N ASN A 985 -31.64 23.83 -6.58
CA ASN A 985 -31.90 25.21 -6.17
C ASN A 985 -30.78 25.76 -5.29
N LEU A 986 -30.20 24.96 -4.40
CA LEU A 986 -29.03 25.31 -3.60
C LEU A 986 -27.78 25.46 -4.46
N GLU A 987 -27.59 24.64 -5.50
CA GLU A 987 -26.48 24.78 -6.43
C GLU A 987 -26.61 26.06 -7.27
N LYS A 988 -27.84 26.41 -7.68
CA LYS A 988 -28.12 27.70 -8.32
C LYS A 988 -27.92 28.88 -7.38
N ALA A 989 -28.34 28.75 -6.11
CA ALA A 989 -28.12 29.77 -5.09
C ALA A 989 -26.62 29.92 -4.77
N LYS A 990 -25.88 28.82 -4.71
CA LYS A 990 -24.42 28.80 -4.56
C LYS A 990 -23.73 29.45 -5.74
N GLN A 991 -24.13 29.15 -6.99
CA GLN A 991 -23.59 29.83 -8.16
C GLN A 991 -23.95 31.32 -8.19
N ALA A 992 -25.14 31.70 -7.71
CA ALA A 992 -25.53 33.10 -7.58
C ALA A 992 -24.71 33.81 -6.49
N LEU A 993 -24.44 33.15 -5.36
CA LEU A 993 -23.60 33.66 -4.27
C LEU A 993 -22.11 33.68 -4.64
N GLU A 994 -21.62 32.71 -5.42
CA GLU A 994 -20.27 32.72 -5.97
C GLU A 994 -20.11 33.86 -6.98
N LYS A 995 -21.15 34.13 -7.78
CA LYS A 995 -21.19 35.29 -8.68
C LYS A 995 -21.26 36.60 -7.90
N GLU A 996 -22.13 36.72 -6.89
CA GLU A 996 -22.16 37.89 -6.00
C GLU A 996 -20.86 38.05 -5.23
N SER A 997 -20.21 36.97 -4.79
CA SER A 997 -18.90 37.01 -4.12
C SER A 997 -17.80 37.42 -5.10
N ALA A 998 -17.87 37.02 -6.36
CA ALA A 998 -16.95 37.45 -7.40
C ALA A 998 -17.17 38.93 -7.77
N ASP A 999 -18.42 39.37 -7.87
CA ASP A 999 -18.82 40.75 -8.14
C ASP A 999 -18.45 41.65 -6.93
N LEU A 1000 -18.72 41.20 -5.69
CA LEU A 1000 -18.29 41.86 -4.45
C LEU A 1000 -16.78 41.87 -4.32
N SER A 1001 -16.07 40.82 -4.71
CA SER A 1001 -14.60 40.81 -4.75
C SER A 1001 -14.05 41.77 -5.81
N ALA A 1002 -14.72 41.90 -6.95
CA ALA A 1002 -14.37 42.88 -7.97
C ALA A 1002 -14.66 44.31 -7.49
N GLU A 1003 -15.77 44.54 -6.78
CA GLU A 1003 -16.06 45.79 -6.09
C GLU A 1003 -15.06 46.06 -4.97
N LEU A 1004 -14.65 45.06 -4.18
CA LEU A 1004 -13.65 45.20 -3.13
C LEU A 1004 -12.28 45.55 -3.71
N ARG A 1005 -11.91 44.98 -4.87
CA ARG A 1005 -10.71 45.38 -5.62
C ARG A 1005 -10.85 46.78 -6.20
N SER A 1006 -12.02 47.14 -6.72
CA SER A 1006 -12.30 48.50 -7.21
C SER A 1006 -12.22 49.53 -6.08
N VAL A 1007 -12.79 49.21 -4.91
CA VAL A 1007 -12.74 50.03 -3.69
C VAL A 1007 -11.33 50.03 -3.09
N ALA A 1008 -10.59 48.93 -3.15
CA ALA A 1008 -9.19 48.89 -2.72
C ALA A 1008 -8.28 49.74 -3.63
N ASN A 1009 -8.52 49.72 -4.95
CA ASN A 1009 -7.84 50.57 -5.91
C ASN A 1009 -8.25 52.04 -5.75
N ALA A 1010 -9.54 52.32 -5.56
CA ALA A 1010 -10.05 53.66 -5.26
C ALA A 1010 -9.52 54.16 -3.90
N LYS A 1011 -9.37 53.26 -2.91
CA LYS A 1011 -8.75 53.55 -1.62
C LYS A 1011 -7.28 53.85 -1.81
N GLN A 1012 -6.53 53.09 -2.61
CA GLN A 1012 -5.14 53.41 -2.97
C GLN A 1012 -5.02 54.75 -3.69
N ASP A 1013 -5.92 55.06 -4.62
CA ASP A 1013 -5.97 56.36 -5.30
C ASP A 1013 -6.31 57.51 -4.33
N VAL A 1014 -7.21 57.26 -3.38
CA VAL A 1014 -7.53 58.20 -2.30
C VAL A 1014 -6.38 58.31 -1.31
N GLU A 1015 -5.66 57.24 -1.01
CA GLU A 1015 -4.47 57.22 -0.15
C GLU A 1015 -3.31 57.98 -0.83
N HIS A 1016 -3.19 57.84 -2.16
CA HIS A 1016 -2.21 58.58 -2.95
C HIS A 1016 -2.59 60.05 -3.09
N LYS A 1017 -3.89 60.37 -3.26
CA LYS A 1017 -4.39 61.75 -3.20
C LYS A 1017 -4.26 62.32 -1.80
N LYS A 1018 -4.50 61.53 -0.75
CA LYS A 1018 -4.32 61.89 0.67
C LYS A 1018 -2.86 62.17 0.95
N LYS A 1019 -1.91 61.33 0.53
CA LYS A 1019 -0.47 61.61 0.62
C LYS A 1019 -0.07 62.86 -0.16
N LYS A 1020 -0.68 63.12 -1.32
CA LYS A 1020 -0.44 64.35 -2.09
C LYS A 1020 -1.02 65.59 -1.40
N VAL A 1021 -2.19 65.46 -0.78
CA VAL A 1021 -2.84 66.52 0.01
C VAL A 1021 -2.12 66.71 1.35
N GLU A 1022 -1.58 65.67 1.98
CA GLU A 1022 -0.74 65.72 3.19
C GLU A 1022 0.63 66.33 2.87
N ALA A 1023 1.19 66.06 1.70
CA ALA A 1023 2.38 66.75 1.21
C ALA A 1023 2.09 68.23 0.92
N GLN A 1024 0.93 68.55 0.32
CA GLN A 1024 0.47 69.93 0.16
C GLN A 1024 0.13 70.60 1.51
N LEU A 1025 -0.42 69.86 2.47
CA LEU A 1025 -0.72 70.32 3.82
C LEU A 1025 0.57 70.58 4.58
N ASN A 1026 1.59 69.73 4.42
CA ASN A 1026 2.92 69.93 4.99
C ASN A 1026 3.66 71.11 4.32
N ASP A 1027 3.49 71.33 3.01
CA ASP A 1027 4.02 72.53 2.33
C ASP A 1027 3.25 73.80 2.75
N ILE A 1028 1.94 73.70 2.98
CA ILE A 1028 1.14 74.80 3.54
C ILE A 1028 1.48 75.01 5.03
N ASN A 1029 1.76 73.96 5.80
CA ASN A 1029 2.17 74.05 7.20
C ASN A 1029 3.59 74.60 7.33
N SER A 1030 4.50 74.27 6.42
CA SER A 1030 5.84 74.85 6.38
C SER A 1030 5.75 76.33 6.01
N ARG A 1031 4.94 76.70 5.00
CA ARG A 1031 4.65 78.09 4.65
C ARG A 1031 3.88 78.83 5.73
N PHE A 1032 2.97 78.17 6.44
CA PHE A 1032 2.25 78.73 7.58
C PHE A 1032 3.20 78.93 8.75
N SER A 1033 4.08 77.99 9.05
CA SER A 1033 5.11 78.13 10.09
C SER A 1033 6.12 79.22 9.73
N GLU A 1034 6.46 79.37 8.45
CA GLU A 1034 7.33 80.43 7.95
C GLU A 1034 6.62 81.79 7.94
N SER A 1035 5.33 81.83 7.60
CA SER A 1035 4.48 83.03 7.70
C SER A 1035 4.18 83.38 9.16
N GLU A 1036 4.11 82.40 10.05
CA GLU A 1036 3.93 82.57 11.50
C GLU A 1036 5.22 83.05 12.15
N ARG A 1037 6.37 82.56 11.68
CA ARG A 1037 7.68 83.11 12.02
C ARG A 1037 7.84 84.53 11.51
N GLN A 1038 7.43 84.84 10.27
CA GLN A 1038 7.40 86.22 9.76
C GLN A 1038 6.39 87.10 10.52
N ARG A 1039 5.23 86.57 10.94
CA ARG A 1039 4.23 87.25 11.77
C ARG A 1039 4.78 87.52 13.16
N ASN A 1040 5.56 86.61 13.74
CA ASN A 1040 6.23 86.81 15.01
C ASN A 1040 7.41 87.79 14.88
N GLU A 1041 8.19 87.75 13.80
CA GLU A 1041 9.23 88.76 13.51
C GLU A 1041 8.64 90.15 13.24
N LEU A 1042 7.51 90.22 12.53
CA LEU A 1042 6.74 91.46 12.35
C LEU A 1042 6.06 91.89 13.65
N GLY A 1043 5.60 90.95 14.47
CA GLY A 1043 5.04 91.20 15.80
C GLY A 1043 6.08 91.73 16.78
N GLU A 1044 7.32 91.23 16.73
CA GLU A 1044 8.45 91.78 17.46
C GLU A 1044 8.88 93.15 16.94
N ARG A 1045 8.83 93.38 15.61
CA ARG A 1045 9.03 94.72 15.03
C ARG A 1045 7.93 95.70 15.41
N VAL A 1046 6.67 95.25 15.42
CA VAL A 1046 5.53 96.06 15.87
C VAL A 1046 5.66 96.30 17.36
N SER A 1047 5.99 95.32 18.19
CA SER A 1047 6.23 95.51 19.63
C SER A 1047 7.41 96.46 19.88
N LYS A 1048 8.49 96.40 19.08
CA LYS A 1048 9.57 97.38 19.15
C LYS A 1048 9.10 98.77 18.73
N MET A 1049 8.36 98.88 17.63
CA MET A 1049 7.80 100.16 17.18
C MET A 1049 6.75 100.69 18.15
N THR A 1050 5.96 99.85 18.83
CA THR A 1050 5.00 100.22 19.88
C THR A 1050 5.73 100.63 21.15
N MET A 1051 6.81 99.95 21.54
CA MET A 1051 7.68 100.42 22.62
C MET A 1051 8.35 101.75 22.26
N GLU A 1052 8.77 101.97 21.01
CA GLU A 1052 9.27 103.26 20.53
C GLU A 1052 8.17 104.33 20.48
N LEU A 1053 6.93 103.96 20.12
CA LEU A 1053 5.76 104.85 20.14
C LEU A 1053 5.33 105.19 21.56
N ASP A 1054 5.37 104.26 22.50
CA ASP A 1054 5.12 104.47 23.93
C ASP A 1054 6.24 105.28 24.57
N ASN A 1055 7.49 105.12 24.12
CA ASN A 1055 8.60 105.96 24.55
C ASN A 1055 8.48 107.38 23.97
N VAL A 1056 8.06 107.53 22.71
CA VAL A 1056 7.75 108.84 22.11
C VAL A 1056 6.50 109.47 22.72
N ALA A 1057 5.47 108.70 23.07
CA ALA A 1057 4.28 109.15 23.79
C ALA A 1057 4.59 109.46 25.27
N GLY A 1058 5.55 108.77 25.87
CA GLY A 1058 6.15 109.08 27.17
C GLY A 1058 6.92 110.41 27.13
N ILE A 1059 7.73 110.63 26.08
CA ILE A 1059 8.39 111.91 25.83
C ILE A 1059 7.36 113.01 25.55
N LEU A 1060 6.28 112.72 24.82
CA LEU A 1060 5.17 113.65 24.57
C LEU A 1060 4.43 114.00 25.87
N ASN A 1061 4.15 113.03 26.74
CA ASN A 1061 3.54 113.23 28.06
C ASN A 1061 4.51 113.94 29.04
N GLU A 1062 5.81 113.74 28.95
CA GLU A 1062 6.80 114.53 29.70
C GLU A 1062 6.89 115.97 29.18
N VAL A 1063 6.72 116.20 27.87
CA VAL A 1063 6.67 117.53 27.26
C VAL A 1063 5.34 118.22 27.57
N GLU A 1064 4.20 117.54 27.52
CA GLU A 1064 2.90 118.05 27.97
C GLU A 1064 2.87 118.26 29.48
N GLY A 1065 3.50 117.38 30.26
CA GLY A 1065 3.70 117.55 31.71
C GLY A 1065 4.57 118.77 32.03
N LYS A 1066 5.64 119.03 31.27
CA LYS A 1066 6.42 120.28 31.36
C LYS A 1066 5.59 121.49 30.93
N ASN A 1067 4.69 121.36 29.96
CA ASN A 1067 3.82 122.45 29.50
C ASN A 1067 2.70 122.77 30.52
N ILE A 1068 2.13 121.74 31.17
CA ILE A 1068 1.15 121.88 32.27
C ILE A 1068 1.82 122.40 33.55
N LYS A 1069 3.09 122.03 33.80
CA LYS A 1069 3.88 122.58 34.91
C LYS A 1069 4.25 124.05 34.66
N LEU A 1070 4.63 124.42 33.44
CA LEU A 1070 4.80 125.83 33.03
C LEU A 1070 3.48 126.62 33.10
N GLY A 1071 2.34 126.03 32.73
CA GLY A 1071 1.02 126.67 32.88
C GLY A 1071 0.58 126.82 34.35
N LYS A 1072 0.96 125.88 35.22
CA LYS A 1072 0.74 125.96 36.68
C LYS A 1072 1.70 126.92 37.38
N ASP A 1073 2.93 127.08 36.89
CA ASP A 1073 3.87 128.08 37.40
C ASP A 1073 3.46 129.50 36.97
N VAL A 1074 2.88 129.68 35.78
CA VAL A 1074 2.30 130.95 35.33
C VAL A 1074 1.03 131.33 36.14
N SER A 1075 0.20 130.36 36.54
CA SER A 1075 -0.98 130.62 37.38
C SER A 1075 -0.65 130.73 38.88
N SER A 1076 0.40 130.04 39.36
CA SER A 1076 0.95 130.18 40.71
C SER A 1076 1.66 131.53 40.91
N LEU A 1077 2.42 132.03 39.93
CA LEU A 1077 3.01 133.38 39.98
C LEU A 1077 1.94 134.48 39.87
N SER A 1078 0.81 134.22 39.21
CA SER A 1078 -0.34 135.13 39.18
C SER A 1078 -1.13 135.13 40.51
N SER A 1079 -1.16 134.00 41.23
CA SER A 1079 -1.88 133.86 42.51
C SER A 1079 -1.03 134.15 43.76
N GLN A 1080 0.30 134.20 43.66
CA GLN A 1080 1.21 134.36 44.82
C GLN A 1080 1.66 135.80 45.14
N LEU A 1081 1.15 136.84 44.49
CA LEU A 1081 1.35 138.18 45.07
C LEU A 1081 0.27 139.21 44.73
N GLN A 1082 -0.93 138.71 44.42
CA GLN A 1082 -2.17 139.42 44.73
C GLN A 1082 -2.45 139.42 46.26
N ASP A 1083 -1.59 138.74 47.04
CA ASP A 1083 -1.54 138.69 48.52
C ASP A 1083 -0.46 139.59 49.17
N ALA A 1084 0.16 140.53 48.43
CA ALA A 1084 0.93 141.65 49.02
C ALA A 1084 0.31 143.02 48.75
N GLN A 1085 -1.02 143.06 48.79
CA GLN A 1085 -1.83 144.19 49.26
C GLN A 1085 -1.98 144.00 50.79
N VAL A 1086 -1.79 144.92 51.72
CA VAL A 1086 -1.65 146.38 51.73
C VAL A 1086 -0.99 146.73 53.07
N LYS A 1087 0.03 147.59 53.08
CA LYS A 1087 0.28 148.48 54.23
C LYS A 1087 1.14 149.67 53.83
N VAL A 1088 0.71 150.83 54.36
CA VAL A 1088 1.38 152.14 54.45
C VAL A 1088 0.86 153.19 53.44
N PRO A 1089 0.53 154.41 53.92
CA PRO A 1089 -0.75 155.07 53.64
C PRO A 1089 -0.52 156.52 53.10
N PRO A 1090 -1.29 157.59 53.44
CA PRO A 1090 -1.59 158.68 52.51
C PRO A 1090 -0.65 159.91 52.66
N TRP A 1091 -0.84 160.90 51.77
CA TRP A 1091 -0.32 162.30 51.78
C TRP A 1091 1.04 162.58 51.10
N PHE A 1092 1.06 162.61 49.76
CA PHE A 1092 1.04 163.83 48.93
C PHE A 1092 0.70 163.46 47.48
#